data_AF-A0A1R1D282-F1
#
_entry.id   AF-A0A1R1D282-F1
#
_cell.length_a   1.000
_cell.length_b   1.000
_cell.length_c   1.000
_cell.angle_alpha   90.00
_cell.angle_beta   90.00
_cell.angle_gamma   90.00
#
_symmetry.space_group_name_H-M   'P 1'
#
loop_
_entity.id
_entity.type
_entity.pdbx_description
1 polymer ?
#
loop_
_entity_poly.entity_id
_entity_poly.type
_entity_poly.pdbx_seq_one_letter_code
_entity_poly.pdbx_strand_id
1 'polypeptide(L)'
;MKRKWNKVVAQVLICCLVVVSLQWFSISTPVNAEGSIEVQAGTANIPADTLRVHYQRADNSFDNMGLWLWGGVVSPSEAVGSWPLGATSFTEEQRTSYGAYVDIKLNDESNKVYFLVINKATGVKEADQKEVTLFTPEINEVWIKEGSDEVFLWEPVNLPENTIRIHYKKTDQNYSDWGLWLWDDVRTPSETVDSWPTGASAFSNSQVDRNGAYVDITLKENAEKISFLVINRTDGTKDGAERSFAMLDNYNQLFIKEGSPAVYTSPYVVETAESKVNHPEWSKDSTIYEVNVRQYTSEGTFKAFESHLPRLKELGVEILWFMPIHPISEEKRIETLGSYYAVADFKAVNPEFGTLEDFKDLVQKAHNMGFKVVLDWVANHTGWDNEWINNPGWYNTDDEGNIVSPNGWLDTADLNYKNADMRAAMLDAMKFWVTEADIDGYRADYAAGVPQDFWDTARKELDAIKPMYMLAEDDTQFNLLMEAFNSNYGWDLFYNIMIGIPSGDKGVKDIQAYIDRMKQLYPKGSYAMNFITNHDTNSWEGTTKEMFGESEKAMAALMFTLPGMPLIYSGQEAGLDKRLLFFEKDQIDWNDQSLKPLYEQFIRMKKENQALWNGSFGGEVKFLNSTDPRILAFEREMNGNKVISVINLSAENVETVINADGSAGSFHSYLANASFEFNQEQTFNLAPWEFNIFSNAAIENEGPTPSPTPDPSPGNTGNISVPGLGETEGVHTFNEDDLKKLSGDNVLIVKKDAKQILLPIQAVDLTGDKPIRIQFNKVSVELPAEILKAAQASASGQPADKTKISLKVVPVEQSEAENLLKSDNLTNTSIKMNGVMYDITLSIMIDNKEVNQLTTFTKPVTLTFTVEGQVNRDLSGVFFIENSNHIRYVGGNWNNSMISANVMHFSRYAVLEIDQTFSDVSAANWASPAIKSLAAKQIVNGTTKTRFEPDRSVSRAEFTAMLVRSLGIASTGSHTFKDVGKNDWFAEAVTAAAEAGIITGRGEGSFEPNKPITRQEMAVTLMRAYTFRSGDSQQSPAADHQFADQESISVWAQDAVKQGSAVGLFKGKNANKFEPQSLLIRSEAAQVIYTLLNN
;
A
#
# COMPACT_ATOMS: atom_id res chain seq x y z
N MET A 1 -40.13 65.94 -55.35
CA MET A 1 -38.79 66.53 -55.62
C MET A 1 -37.77 65.49 -55.25
N LYS A 2 -36.77 65.10 -56.02
CA LYS A 2 -36.35 65.20 -57.41
C LYS A 2 -35.47 63.93 -57.52
N ARG A 3 -35.77 63.04 -58.46
CA ARG A 3 -35.08 62.97 -59.75
C ARG A 3 -33.56 62.79 -59.58
N LYS A 4 -33.06 61.62 -59.98
CA LYS A 4 -32.32 61.40 -61.24
C LYS A 4 -30.91 62.00 -61.16
N TRP A 5 -29.83 61.24 -61.25
CA TRP A 5 -29.39 60.40 -62.38
C TRP A 5 -28.32 59.46 -61.80
N ASN A 6 -28.37 58.12 -61.86
CA ASN A 6 -28.32 57.26 -63.04
C ASN A 6 -27.46 57.83 -64.17
N LYS A 7 -26.19 57.41 -64.25
CA LYS A 7 -25.60 56.65 -65.37
C LYS A 7 -24.07 56.76 -65.42
N VAL A 8 -23.46 55.58 -65.56
CA VAL A 8 -22.08 55.25 -66.00
C VAL A 8 -20.99 55.68 -65.01
N VAL A 9 -20.24 54.78 -64.38
CA VAL A 9 -19.63 53.53 -64.87
C VAL A 9 -19.58 52.57 -63.65
N ALA A 10 -20.30 51.45 -63.54
CA ALA A 10 -20.23 50.21 -64.31
C ALA A 10 -18.80 49.61 -64.45
N GLN A 11 -18.05 49.50 -63.35
CA GLN A 11 -16.79 48.73 -63.11
C GLN A 11 -16.12 49.43 -61.91
N VAL A 12 -16.19 49.01 -60.64
CA VAL A 12 -15.36 47.99 -59.99
C VAL A 12 -15.75 48.07 -58.49
N LEU A 13 -16.39 47.04 -57.91
CA LEU A 13 -16.76 47.03 -56.48
C LEU A 13 -16.79 45.58 -55.98
N ILE A 14 -15.66 45.15 -55.41
CA ILE A 14 -15.51 43.97 -54.53
C ILE A 14 -14.46 44.38 -53.50
N CYS A 15 -14.83 44.43 -52.22
CA CYS A 15 -13.99 43.94 -51.11
C CYS A 15 -14.67 44.12 -49.75
N CYS A 16 -14.63 43.02 -49.00
CA CYS A 16 -14.63 42.91 -47.54
C CYS A 16 -15.97 42.90 -46.78
N LEU A 17 -16.11 41.76 -46.09
CA LEU A 17 -16.66 41.54 -44.74
C LEU A 17 -18.09 41.01 -44.61
N VAL A 18 -18.13 39.71 -44.24
CA VAL A 18 -18.92 39.07 -43.16
C VAL A 18 -19.90 37.96 -43.62
N VAL A 19 -19.65 36.76 -43.06
CA VAL A 19 -20.54 35.62 -42.78
C VAL A 19 -20.88 34.59 -43.89
N VAL A 20 -20.30 33.40 -43.67
CA VAL A 20 -20.89 32.04 -43.67
C VAL A 20 -22.05 31.74 -44.63
N SER A 21 -21.79 30.86 -45.62
CA SER A 21 -22.59 29.64 -45.87
C SER A 21 -22.09 28.86 -47.09
N LEU A 22 -21.91 27.55 -46.85
CA LEU A 22 -21.97 26.36 -47.68
C LEU A 22 -21.98 26.42 -49.23
N GLN A 23 -21.05 25.59 -49.75
CA GLN A 23 -21.03 24.82 -51.00
C GLN A 23 -20.79 25.58 -52.31
N TRP A 24 -19.99 24.97 -53.20
CA TRP A 24 -20.39 24.50 -54.52
C TRP A 24 -19.30 23.58 -55.09
N PHE A 25 -19.74 22.52 -55.76
CA PHE A 25 -18.96 21.39 -56.31
C PHE A 25 -17.85 21.80 -57.29
N SER A 26 -16.77 21.02 -57.34
CA SER A 26 -16.09 20.69 -58.59
C SER A 26 -15.41 19.33 -58.56
N ILE A 27 -15.53 18.69 -59.72
CA ILE A 27 -15.08 17.36 -60.13
C ILE A 27 -13.56 17.22 -59.99
N SER A 28 -13.10 16.10 -59.44
CA SER A 28 -11.70 15.64 -59.57
C SER A 28 -11.65 14.26 -60.21
N THR A 29 -11.12 14.21 -61.43
CA THR A 29 -10.53 13.02 -62.05
C THR A 29 -9.02 12.98 -61.72
N PRO A 30 -8.38 11.81 -61.81
CA PRO A 30 -7.35 11.37 -60.86
C PRO A 30 -5.97 11.95 -61.17
N VAL A 31 -5.21 12.24 -60.12
CA VAL A 31 -3.76 12.43 -60.22
C VAL A 31 -3.12 11.13 -59.75
N ASN A 32 -2.47 10.43 -60.69
CA ASN A 32 -1.50 9.39 -60.41
C ASN A 32 -0.41 9.98 -59.51
N ALA A 33 -0.33 9.49 -58.28
CA ALA A 33 0.90 9.54 -57.50
C ALA A 33 1.57 8.17 -57.62
N GLU A 34 2.30 7.97 -58.72
CA GLU A 34 3.48 7.12 -58.69
C GLU A 34 4.50 7.83 -57.80
N GLY A 35 4.44 7.50 -56.52
CA GLY A 35 5.44 7.80 -55.53
C GLY A 35 5.57 6.55 -54.68
N SER A 36 6.27 5.55 -55.22
CA SER A 36 6.78 4.43 -54.44
C SER A 36 7.72 5.02 -53.38
N ILE A 37 7.18 5.27 -52.19
CA ILE A 37 8.01 5.28 -50.99
C ILE A 37 8.37 3.81 -50.81
N GLU A 38 9.61 3.47 -51.15
CA GLU A 38 10.20 2.21 -50.70
C GLU A 38 9.98 2.13 -49.19
N VAL A 39 9.18 1.15 -48.77
CA VAL A 39 9.19 0.66 -47.40
C VAL A 39 10.63 0.25 -47.13
N GLN A 40 11.38 1.09 -46.42
CA GLN A 40 12.70 0.72 -45.96
C GLN A 40 12.53 -0.48 -45.03
N ALA A 41 12.88 -1.63 -45.56
CA ALA A 41 13.02 -2.88 -44.84
C ALA A 41 14.06 -2.69 -43.73
N GLY A 42 13.60 -2.46 -42.49
CA GLY A 42 14.47 -2.30 -41.33
C GLY A 42 13.89 -2.78 -39.99
N THR A 43 12.65 -3.27 -39.94
CA THR A 43 11.95 -3.56 -38.68
C THR A 43 11.63 -5.04 -38.42
N ALA A 44 11.97 -5.98 -39.31
CA ALA A 44 11.32 -7.31 -39.27
C ALA A 44 11.85 -8.30 -38.21
N ASN A 45 13.10 -8.23 -37.76
CA ASN A 45 13.64 -9.23 -36.82
C ASN A 45 14.11 -8.56 -35.52
N ILE A 46 13.43 -8.87 -34.43
CA ILE A 46 13.93 -8.67 -33.07
C ILE A 46 14.93 -9.80 -32.82
N PRO A 47 16.17 -9.51 -32.38
CA PRO A 47 17.13 -10.55 -32.07
C PRO A 47 16.59 -11.53 -31.01
N ALA A 48 16.96 -12.81 -31.12
CA ALA A 48 16.61 -13.79 -30.10
C ALA A 48 17.13 -13.35 -28.73
N ASP A 49 16.38 -13.70 -27.68
CA ASP A 49 16.72 -13.39 -26.28
C ASP A 49 16.88 -11.88 -26.03
N THR A 50 16.09 -11.04 -26.72
CA THR A 50 16.06 -9.60 -26.49
C THR A 50 14.65 -9.05 -26.26
N LEU A 51 14.58 -7.99 -25.46
CA LEU A 51 13.41 -7.12 -25.32
C LEU A 51 13.67 -5.81 -26.04
N ARG A 52 12.86 -5.49 -27.05
CA ARG A 52 12.87 -4.19 -27.71
C ARG A 52 12.04 -3.18 -26.92
N VAL A 53 12.63 -2.07 -26.52
CA VAL A 53 11.92 -0.96 -25.86
C VAL A 53 11.77 0.19 -26.85
N HIS A 54 10.53 0.50 -27.24
CA HIS A 54 10.17 1.63 -28.10
C HIS A 54 9.88 2.87 -27.25
N TYR A 55 10.47 4.00 -27.60
CA TYR A 55 10.32 5.26 -26.90
C TYR A 55 9.79 6.37 -27.80
N GLN A 56 8.63 6.93 -27.45
CA GLN A 56 8.03 8.08 -28.12
C GLN A 56 8.27 9.37 -27.35
N ARG A 57 8.70 10.40 -28.07
CA ARG A 57 8.81 11.79 -27.59
C ARG A 57 8.01 12.74 -28.47
N ALA A 58 7.51 13.81 -27.87
CA ALA A 58 6.72 14.82 -28.59
C ALA A 58 7.57 15.59 -29.63
N ASP A 59 8.86 15.78 -29.34
CA ASP A 59 9.82 16.47 -30.21
C ASP A 59 10.52 15.54 -31.24
N ASN A 60 10.30 14.22 -31.12
CA ASN A 60 10.94 13.17 -31.91
C ASN A 60 12.49 13.21 -31.90
N SER A 61 13.10 13.82 -30.87
CA SER A 61 14.55 13.99 -30.70
C SER A 61 15.06 13.12 -29.56
N PHE A 62 16.05 12.26 -29.83
CA PHE A 62 16.57 11.31 -28.83
C PHE A 62 18.02 11.60 -28.43
N ASP A 63 18.53 12.79 -28.76
CA ASP A 63 19.88 13.22 -28.43
C ASP A 63 20.15 13.12 -26.93
N ASN A 64 21.23 12.41 -26.58
CA ASN A 64 21.63 12.09 -25.21
C ASN A 64 20.62 11.23 -24.44
N MET A 65 19.56 10.69 -25.04
CA MET A 65 18.63 9.83 -24.33
C MET A 65 19.13 8.39 -24.24
N GLY A 66 18.86 7.73 -23.13
CA GLY A 66 19.17 6.32 -22.96
C GLY A 66 18.39 5.64 -21.84
N LEU A 67 18.49 4.32 -21.80
CA LEU A 67 17.91 3.47 -20.77
C LEU A 67 18.95 3.06 -19.75
N TRP A 68 18.71 3.37 -18.48
CA TRP A 68 19.42 2.75 -17.37
C TRP A 68 18.72 1.46 -16.99
N LEU A 69 19.40 0.31 -17.05
CA LEU A 69 18.81 -1.04 -17.02
C LEU A 69 19.28 -1.85 -15.82
N TRP A 70 18.39 -2.66 -15.24
CA TRP A 70 18.71 -3.70 -14.25
C TRP A 70 17.61 -4.78 -14.22
N GLY A 71 17.79 -5.81 -13.38
CA GLY A 71 16.93 -7.00 -13.36
C GLY A 71 17.34 -8.05 -14.40
N GLY A 72 16.38 -8.58 -15.14
CA GLY A 72 16.50 -9.66 -16.13
C GLY A 72 17.26 -9.31 -17.41
N VAL A 73 18.37 -8.58 -17.31
CA VAL A 73 19.19 -8.12 -18.44
C VAL A 73 20.62 -8.65 -18.31
N VAL A 74 21.22 -9.07 -19.44
CA VAL A 74 22.61 -9.60 -19.45
C VAL A 74 23.64 -8.56 -19.04
N SER A 75 23.38 -7.28 -19.30
CA SER A 75 24.30 -6.19 -19.00
C SER A 75 23.56 -5.05 -18.30
N PRO A 76 23.41 -5.12 -16.97
CA PRO A 76 22.92 -3.99 -16.17
C PRO A 76 23.78 -2.75 -16.42
N SER A 77 23.16 -1.57 -16.43
CA SER A 77 23.85 -0.34 -16.82
C SER A 77 25.05 0.01 -15.94
N GLU A 78 25.03 -0.37 -14.66
CA GLU A 78 26.15 -0.18 -13.73
C GLU A 78 27.40 -0.98 -14.13
N ALA A 79 27.22 -2.15 -14.76
CA ALA A 79 28.32 -2.97 -15.27
C ALA A 79 28.92 -2.40 -16.57
N VAL A 80 28.15 -1.58 -17.30
CA VAL A 80 28.62 -0.91 -18.53
C VAL A 80 29.36 0.39 -18.19
N GLY A 81 28.93 1.12 -17.18
CA GLY A 81 29.62 2.32 -16.71
C GLY A 81 28.87 3.05 -15.60
N SER A 82 29.52 4.06 -15.01
CA SER A 82 28.91 4.87 -13.96
C SER A 82 27.74 5.69 -14.47
N TRP A 83 26.79 5.98 -13.58
CA TRP A 83 25.69 6.89 -13.88
C TRP A 83 26.20 8.26 -14.36
N PRO A 84 25.59 8.88 -15.39
CA PRO A 84 24.53 8.36 -16.28
C PRO A 84 25.08 7.70 -17.56
N LEU A 85 26.40 7.61 -17.70
CA LEU A 85 27.06 7.22 -18.96
C LEU A 85 26.88 5.72 -19.29
N GLY A 86 26.66 4.89 -18.28
CA GLY A 86 26.35 3.46 -18.43
C GLY A 86 24.99 3.14 -19.07
N ALA A 87 24.10 4.13 -19.27
CA ALA A 87 22.83 3.91 -19.93
C ALA A 87 22.97 3.55 -21.41
N THR A 88 22.14 2.63 -21.89
CA THR A 88 22.08 2.22 -23.30
C THR A 88 21.40 3.32 -24.11
N SER A 89 22.10 3.90 -25.09
CA SER A 89 21.59 5.03 -25.88
C SER A 89 20.48 4.64 -26.83
N PHE A 90 19.47 5.51 -26.97
CA PHE A 90 18.65 5.55 -28.18
C PHE A 90 19.49 6.14 -29.32
N THR A 91 19.40 5.55 -30.51
CA THR A 91 20.19 5.97 -31.68
C THR A 91 19.28 6.40 -32.83
N GLU A 92 19.79 7.28 -33.69
CA GLU A 92 19.08 7.70 -34.92
C GLU A 92 18.88 6.55 -35.92
N GLU A 93 19.68 5.48 -35.81
CA GLU A 93 19.60 4.31 -36.69
C GLU A 93 18.47 3.35 -36.30
N GLN A 94 17.96 3.45 -35.06
CA GLN A 94 16.93 2.56 -34.51
C GLN A 94 15.63 3.33 -34.32
N ARG A 95 14.86 3.52 -35.40
CA ARG A 95 13.58 4.22 -35.38
C ARG A 95 12.45 3.41 -36.02
N THR A 96 11.24 3.61 -35.52
CA THR A 96 9.96 3.17 -36.09
C THR A 96 9.05 4.37 -36.34
N SER A 97 7.81 4.13 -36.80
CA SER A 97 6.77 5.17 -36.86
C SER A 97 6.37 5.71 -35.48
N TYR A 98 6.62 4.96 -34.41
CA TYR A 98 6.27 5.34 -33.05
C TYR A 98 7.33 6.25 -32.39
N GLY A 99 8.61 5.97 -32.65
CA GLY A 99 9.74 6.68 -32.04
C GLY A 99 11.07 5.93 -32.20
N ALA A 100 12.02 6.15 -31.31
CA ALA A 100 13.27 5.39 -31.28
C ALA A 100 13.08 4.04 -30.57
N TYR A 101 13.96 3.07 -30.79
CA TYR A 101 13.94 1.81 -30.05
C TYR A 101 15.35 1.35 -29.68
N VAL A 102 15.42 0.40 -28.74
CA VAL A 102 16.64 -0.27 -28.31
C VAL A 102 16.33 -1.73 -28.02
N ASP A 103 17.21 -2.63 -28.48
CA ASP A 103 17.13 -4.07 -28.18
C ASP A 103 18.02 -4.39 -26.98
N ILE A 104 17.40 -4.87 -25.91
CA ILE A 104 18.05 -5.20 -24.65
C ILE A 104 18.19 -6.72 -24.55
N LYS A 105 19.40 -7.22 -24.32
CA LYS A 105 19.61 -8.65 -24.15
C LYS A 105 19.15 -9.13 -22.77
N LEU A 106 18.31 -10.16 -22.77
CA LEU A 106 17.70 -10.74 -21.58
C LEU A 106 18.56 -11.88 -21.01
N ASN A 107 18.54 -12.03 -19.69
CA ASN A 107 19.09 -13.19 -19.01
C ASN A 107 17.94 -14.08 -18.49
N ASP A 108 18.26 -15.32 -18.09
CA ASP A 108 17.28 -16.27 -17.55
C ASP A 108 17.09 -16.13 -16.03
N GLU A 109 17.75 -15.16 -15.39
CA GLU A 109 17.79 -15.02 -13.92
C GLU A 109 16.55 -14.29 -13.38
N SER A 110 15.89 -13.48 -14.19
CA SER A 110 14.65 -12.80 -13.81
C SER A 110 13.74 -12.60 -15.02
N ASN A 111 12.45 -12.81 -14.83
CA ASN A 111 11.43 -12.44 -15.82
C ASN A 111 11.05 -10.96 -15.75
N LYS A 112 11.66 -10.16 -14.87
CA LYS A 112 11.39 -8.72 -14.74
C LYS A 112 12.54 -7.89 -15.29
N VAL A 113 12.23 -6.98 -16.19
CA VAL A 113 13.18 -5.98 -16.70
C VAL A 113 12.80 -4.62 -16.12
N TYR A 114 13.75 -3.99 -15.45
CA TYR A 114 13.59 -2.66 -14.90
C TYR A 114 14.40 -1.64 -15.69
N PHE A 115 13.82 -0.46 -15.90
CA PHE A 115 14.55 0.60 -16.58
C PHE A 115 14.10 2.02 -16.22
N LEU A 116 15.03 2.96 -16.38
CA LEU A 116 14.77 4.41 -16.35
C LEU A 116 15.13 5.01 -17.71
N VAL A 117 14.28 5.92 -18.18
CA VAL A 117 14.64 6.80 -19.29
C VAL A 117 15.39 8.00 -18.74
N ILE A 118 16.63 8.19 -19.20
CA ILE A 118 17.49 9.27 -18.72
C ILE A 118 18.14 10.05 -19.83
N ASN A 119 18.44 11.31 -19.54
CA ASN A 119 19.36 12.10 -20.32
C ASN A 119 20.81 11.82 -19.86
N LYS A 120 21.60 11.17 -20.71
CA LYS A 120 23.00 10.79 -20.49
C LYS A 120 23.96 11.97 -20.36
N ALA A 121 23.60 13.17 -20.83
CA ALA A 121 24.45 14.35 -20.66
C ALA A 121 24.26 15.01 -19.29
N THR A 122 23.04 14.97 -18.73
CA THR A 122 22.70 15.66 -17.48
C THR A 122 22.47 14.73 -16.29
N GLY A 123 22.20 13.45 -16.55
CA GLY A 123 21.79 12.45 -15.56
C GLY A 123 20.36 12.64 -15.04
N VAL A 124 19.56 13.50 -15.67
CA VAL A 124 18.16 13.72 -15.31
C VAL A 124 17.31 12.55 -15.80
N LYS A 125 16.45 12.01 -14.93
CA LYS A 125 15.40 11.04 -15.28
C LYS A 125 14.16 11.76 -15.81
N GLU A 126 13.51 11.21 -16.83
CA GLU A 126 12.29 11.81 -17.42
C GLU A 126 10.98 11.31 -16.80
N ALA A 127 11.05 10.26 -16.00
CA ALA A 127 9.92 9.61 -15.34
C ALA A 127 10.44 8.73 -14.20
N ASP A 128 9.56 8.12 -13.41
CA ASP A 128 9.97 7.15 -12.41
C ASP A 128 10.33 5.80 -13.06
N GLN A 129 10.78 4.88 -12.22
CA GLN A 129 11.21 3.54 -12.61
C GLN A 129 10.08 2.81 -13.35
N LYS A 130 10.44 2.14 -14.45
CA LYS A 130 9.55 1.28 -15.22
C LYS A 130 9.90 -0.17 -15.00
N GLU A 131 8.87 -1.01 -15.03
CA GLU A 131 8.96 -2.45 -14.87
C GLU A 131 8.20 -3.14 -16.00
N VAL A 132 8.79 -4.21 -16.52
CA VAL A 132 8.14 -5.12 -17.47
C VAL A 132 8.31 -6.54 -16.97
N THR A 133 7.19 -7.23 -16.78
CA THR A 133 7.16 -8.66 -16.47
C THR A 133 6.97 -9.47 -17.74
N LEU A 134 7.94 -10.32 -18.06
CA LEU A 134 7.99 -11.23 -19.21
C LEU A 134 7.37 -12.58 -18.84
N PHE A 135 6.05 -12.61 -18.71
CA PHE A 135 5.31 -13.84 -18.34
C PHE A 135 5.22 -14.88 -19.47
N THR A 136 5.64 -14.53 -20.69
CA THR A 136 5.77 -15.45 -21.82
C THR A 136 6.96 -15.03 -22.69
N PRO A 137 7.73 -15.97 -23.25
CA PRO A 137 8.83 -15.65 -24.17
C PRO A 137 8.38 -14.96 -25.47
N GLU A 138 7.06 -14.92 -25.74
CA GLU A 138 6.51 -14.13 -26.84
C GLU A 138 6.57 -12.62 -26.59
N ILE A 139 6.71 -12.17 -25.34
CA ILE A 139 6.91 -10.76 -25.01
C ILE A 139 8.36 -10.40 -25.32
N ASN A 140 8.57 -9.78 -26.47
CA ASN A 140 9.87 -9.33 -26.93
C ASN A 140 9.88 -7.85 -27.34
N GLU A 141 8.77 -7.13 -27.11
CA GLU A 141 8.70 -5.68 -27.32
C GLU A 141 7.78 -5.00 -26.29
N VAL A 142 8.12 -3.76 -25.93
CA VAL A 142 7.30 -2.84 -25.14
C VAL A 142 7.38 -1.40 -25.65
N TRP A 143 6.38 -0.59 -25.33
CA TRP A 143 6.27 0.82 -25.73
C TRP A 143 6.15 1.71 -24.52
N ILE A 144 6.88 2.83 -24.54
CA ILE A 144 6.90 3.84 -23.50
C ILE A 144 6.81 5.23 -24.10
N LYS A 145 6.29 6.18 -23.33
CA LYS A 145 6.07 7.56 -23.76
C LYS A 145 6.74 8.55 -22.82
N GLU A 146 7.21 9.67 -23.39
CA GLU A 146 7.81 10.78 -22.67
C GLU A 146 6.93 11.24 -21.50
N GLY A 147 7.53 11.29 -20.30
CA GLY A 147 6.87 11.72 -19.07
C GLY A 147 5.80 10.77 -18.50
N SER A 148 5.60 9.58 -19.09
CA SER A 148 4.69 8.56 -18.56
C SER A 148 5.45 7.47 -17.82
N ASP A 149 4.86 6.92 -16.76
CA ASP A 149 5.33 5.70 -16.09
C ASP A 149 4.75 4.42 -16.68
N GLU A 150 3.77 4.53 -17.58
CA GLU A 150 3.13 3.39 -18.21
C GLU A 150 4.05 2.69 -19.21
N VAL A 151 4.01 1.35 -19.17
CA VAL A 151 4.64 0.49 -20.16
C VAL A 151 3.57 -0.33 -20.86
N PHE A 152 3.49 -0.18 -22.17
CA PHE A 152 2.50 -0.90 -22.98
C PHE A 152 3.15 -2.13 -23.61
N LEU A 153 2.45 -3.27 -23.54
CA LEU A 153 2.88 -4.52 -24.16
C LEU A 153 2.64 -4.53 -25.69
N TRP A 154 1.91 -3.54 -26.21
CA TRP A 154 1.65 -3.35 -27.63
C TRP A 154 1.70 -1.88 -27.98
N GLU A 155 1.83 -1.57 -29.27
CA GLU A 155 1.95 -0.19 -29.74
C GLU A 155 0.70 0.62 -29.37
N PRO A 156 0.83 1.71 -28.57
CA PRO A 156 -0.27 2.59 -28.28
C PRO A 156 -0.73 3.29 -29.55
N VAL A 157 -2.03 3.23 -29.83
CA VAL A 157 -2.65 3.86 -30.99
C VAL A 157 -3.47 5.07 -30.54
N ASN A 158 -3.39 6.15 -31.30
CA ASN A 158 -4.31 7.27 -31.14
C ASN A 158 -5.50 7.06 -32.07
N LEU A 159 -6.58 6.48 -31.54
CA LEU A 159 -7.81 6.27 -32.29
C LEU A 159 -8.75 7.48 -32.15
N PRO A 160 -9.62 7.74 -33.16
CA PRO A 160 -10.71 8.69 -32.99
C PRO A 160 -11.59 8.31 -31.79
N GLU A 161 -12.26 9.30 -31.21
CA GLU A 161 -13.23 9.08 -30.13
C GLU A 161 -14.28 8.02 -30.52
N ASN A 162 -14.71 7.21 -29.54
CA ASN A 162 -15.64 6.10 -29.74
C ASN A 162 -15.17 5.11 -30.84
N THR A 163 -13.88 4.78 -30.91
CA THR A 163 -13.36 3.83 -31.89
C THR A 163 -12.54 2.73 -31.22
N ILE A 164 -12.78 1.48 -31.62
CA ILE A 164 -12.02 0.31 -31.17
C ILE A 164 -11.33 -0.37 -32.34
N ARG A 165 -10.05 -0.71 -32.19
CA ARG A 165 -9.30 -1.50 -33.16
C ARG A 165 -9.43 -2.99 -32.84
N ILE A 166 -9.70 -3.83 -33.82
CA ILE A 166 -9.76 -5.29 -33.65
C ILE A 166 -8.73 -5.94 -34.57
N HIS A 167 -7.71 -6.60 -33.98
CA HIS A 167 -6.66 -7.35 -34.67
C HIS A 167 -7.05 -8.82 -34.82
N TYR A 168 -6.84 -9.40 -35.99
CA TYR A 168 -7.10 -10.79 -36.31
C TYR A 168 -5.84 -11.49 -36.83
N LYS A 169 -5.37 -12.49 -36.06
CA LYS A 169 -4.20 -13.29 -36.39
C LYS A 169 -4.61 -14.60 -37.05
N LYS A 170 -4.22 -14.81 -38.32
CA LYS A 170 -4.41 -16.05 -39.08
C LYS A 170 -3.10 -16.80 -39.24
N THR A 171 -3.18 -18.12 -39.31
CA THR A 171 -2.01 -18.99 -39.48
C THR A 171 -1.35 -18.80 -40.84
N ASP A 172 -2.15 -18.61 -41.89
CA ASP A 172 -1.67 -18.42 -43.28
C ASP A 172 -1.41 -16.95 -43.67
N GLN A 173 -1.71 -16.01 -42.76
CA GLN A 173 -1.61 -14.56 -42.95
C GLN A 173 -2.34 -14.03 -44.21
N ASN A 174 -3.36 -14.75 -44.71
CA ASN A 174 -4.14 -14.34 -45.86
C ASN A 174 -5.52 -13.78 -45.45
N TYR A 175 -5.68 -12.47 -45.59
CA TYR A 175 -6.84 -11.75 -45.07
C TYR A 175 -7.80 -11.20 -46.14
N SER A 176 -7.46 -11.30 -47.43
CA SER A 176 -8.14 -10.56 -48.51
C SER A 176 -9.65 -10.78 -48.57
N ASP A 177 -10.07 -12.00 -48.24
CA ASP A 177 -11.46 -12.43 -48.32
C ASP A 177 -12.16 -12.36 -46.97
N TRP A 178 -11.48 -11.97 -45.89
CA TRP A 178 -11.99 -12.03 -44.52
C TRP A 178 -12.49 -10.66 -44.03
N GLY A 179 -13.41 -10.68 -43.07
CA GLY A 179 -13.90 -9.47 -42.40
C GLY A 179 -14.70 -9.75 -41.13
N LEU A 180 -15.16 -8.67 -40.50
CA LEU A 180 -15.95 -8.69 -39.28
C LEU A 180 -17.42 -8.37 -39.59
N TRP A 181 -18.31 -9.32 -39.30
CA TRP A 181 -19.75 -9.09 -39.25
C TRP A 181 -20.13 -8.60 -37.85
N LEU A 182 -20.65 -7.37 -37.73
CA LEU A 182 -20.73 -6.62 -36.47
C LEU A 182 -22.18 -6.27 -36.08
N TRP A 183 -22.48 -6.31 -34.78
CA TRP A 183 -23.74 -5.84 -34.18
C TRP A 183 -23.52 -5.31 -32.74
N ASP A 184 -24.62 -5.03 -32.03
CA ASP A 184 -24.67 -4.32 -30.73
C ASP A 184 -24.30 -2.81 -30.84
N ASP A 185 -23.33 -2.31 -30.07
CA ASP A 185 -23.03 -0.87 -29.96
C ASP A 185 -22.03 -0.33 -30.97
N VAL A 186 -22.00 -0.95 -32.14
CA VAL A 186 -21.34 -0.38 -33.31
C VAL A 186 -22.21 0.71 -33.95
N ARG A 187 -21.58 1.79 -34.44
CA ARG A 187 -22.29 2.87 -35.14
C ARG A 187 -22.94 2.39 -36.45
N THR A 188 -22.34 1.40 -37.09
CA THR A 188 -22.82 0.85 -38.37
C THR A 188 -22.81 -0.67 -38.32
N PRO A 189 -23.94 -1.30 -37.91
CA PRO A 189 -24.08 -2.76 -37.93
C PRO A 189 -23.95 -3.32 -39.35
N SER A 190 -23.34 -4.49 -39.51
CA SER A 190 -23.00 -5.05 -40.84
C SER A 190 -24.22 -5.27 -41.74
N GLU A 191 -25.37 -5.65 -41.15
CA GLU A 191 -26.63 -5.83 -41.90
C GLU A 191 -27.16 -4.55 -42.56
N THR A 192 -26.72 -3.38 -42.09
CA THR A 192 -27.11 -2.08 -42.66
C THR A 192 -26.22 -1.66 -43.82
N VAL A 193 -25.05 -2.30 -43.98
CA VAL A 193 -24.09 -2.02 -45.05
C VAL A 193 -24.46 -2.81 -46.30
N ASP A 194 -24.61 -4.13 -46.18
CA ASP A 194 -25.02 -5.02 -47.26
C ASP A 194 -25.52 -6.37 -46.67
N SER A 195 -26.05 -7.24 -47.54
CA SER A 195 -26.45 -8.59 -47.19
C SER A 195 -25.28 -9.47 -46.76
N TRP A 196 -25.61 -10.56 -46.07
CA TRP A 196 -24.63 -11.58 -45.71
C TRP A 196 -24.05 -12.25 -46.96
N PRO A 197 -22.72 -12.47 -47.06
CA PRO A 197 -21.65 -12.09 -46.11
C PRO A 197 -20.91 -10.79 -46.47
N THR A 198 -21.32 -10.09 -47.54
CA THR A 198 -20.57 -8.95 -48.12
C THR A 198 -20.59 -7.69 -47.25
N GLY A 199 -21.58 -7.57 -46.35
CA GLY A 199 -21.72 -6.48 -45.38
C GLY A 199 -20.69 -6.46 -44.23
N ALA A 200 -19.84 -7.49 -44.11
CA ALA A 200 -18.76 -7.50 -43.13
C ALA A 200 -17.65 -6.48 -43.46
N SER A 201 -17.14 -5.82 -42.42
CA SER A 201 -16.01 -4.89 -42.50
C SER A 201 -14.74 -5.65 -42.89
N ALA A 202 -14.19 -5.34 -44.06
CA ALA A 202 -13.07 -6.09 -44.63
C ALA A 202 -11.77 -5.88 -43.86
N PHE A 203 -11.03 -6.97 -43.64
CA PHE A 203 -9.60 -6.86 -43.37
C PHE A 203 -8.88 -6.48 -44.66
N SER A 204 -7.89 -5.58 -44.57
CA SER A 204 -7.05 -5.20 -45.70
C SER A 204 -5.62 -5.68 -45.49
N ASN A 205 -4.97 -6.16 -46.55
CA ASN A 205 -3.54 -6.46 -46.54
C ASN A 205 -2.68 -5.19 -46.35
N SER A 206 -3.26 -3.99 -46.44
CA SER A 206 -2.61 -2.72 -46.10
C SER A 206 -2.76 -2.32 -44.63
N GLN A 207 -3.59 -3.03 -43.85
CA GLN A 207 -3.82 -2.81 -42.41
C GLN A 207 -3.41 -4.08 -41.67
N VAL A 208 -2.14 -4.45 -41.80
CA VAL A 208 -1.56 -5.62 -41.15
C VAL A 208 -0.35 -5.17 -40.35
N ASP A 209 -0.32 -5.56 -39.08
CA ASP A 209 0.83 -5.44 -38.21
C ASP A 209 1.23 -6.82 -37.66
N ARG A 210 2.17 -6.85 -36.72
CA ARG A 210 2.67 -8.10 -36.10
C ARG A 210 1.60 -8.92 -35.37
N ASN A 211 0.47 -8.30 -35.03
CA ASN A 211 -0.67 -8.94 -34.37
C ASN A 211 -1.73 -9.44 -35.38
N GLY A 212 -1.48 -9.25 -36.68
CA GLY A 212 -2.35 -9.67 -37.77
C GLY A 212 -3.04 -8.50 -38.48
N ALA A 213 -4.05 -8.79 -39.28
CA ALA A 213 -4.83 -7.74 -39.93
C ALA A 213 -5.76 -7.06 -38.93
N TYR A 214 -5.94 -5.75 -39.00
CA TYR A 214 -6.81 -5.02 -38.09
C TYR A 214 -7.86 -4.18 -38.81
N VAL A 215 -8.96 -3.88 -38.11
CA VAL A 215 -9.98 -2.93 -38.53
C VAL A 215 -10.33 -2.01 -37.37
N ASP A 216 -10.47 -0.71 -37.66
CA ASP A 216 -10.95 0.30 -36.72
C ASP A 216 -12.48 0.42 -36.84
N ILE A 217 -13.19 0.11 -35.76
CA ILE A 217 -14.65 0.07 -35.68
C ILE A 217 -15.14 1.27 -34.88
N THR A 218 -15.95 2.13 -35.51
CA THR A 218 -16.60 3.21 -34.77
C THR A 218 -17.82 2.68 -34.01
N LEU A 219 -17.85 3.01 -32.72
CA LEU A 219 -18.87 2.67 -31.75
C LEU A 219 -19.90 3.79 -31.62
N LYS A 220 -21.04 3.50 -30.99
CA LYS A 220 -21.97 4.51 -30.49
C LYS A 220 -21.36 5.24 -29.30
N GLU A 221 -21.92 6.40 -28.95
CA GLU A 221 -21.57 7.09 -27.71
C GLU A 221 -22.01 6.25 -26.51
N ASN A 222 -21.14 6.12 -25.49
CA ASN A 222 -21.33 5.24 -24.32
C ASN A 222 -21.57 3.77 -24.69
N ALA A 223 -20.87 3.27 -25.72
CA ALA A 223 -20.98 1.88 -26.13
C ALA A 223 -20.48 0.94 -25.03
N GLU A 224 -21.33 0.01 -24.59
CA GLU A 224 -20.98 -0.96 -23.54
C GLU A 224 -20.54 -2.29 -24.14
N LYS A 225 -21.14 -2.68 -25.27
CA LYS A 225 -20.94 -4.01 -25.85
C LYS A 225 -20.75 -4.00 -27.36
N ILE A 226 -19.77 -4.77 -27.83
CA ILE A 226 -19.62 -5.12 -29.23
C ILE A 226 -19.71 -6.63 -29.40
N SER A 227 -20.38 -7.06 -30.46
CA SER A 227 -20.41 -8.47 -30.84
C SER A 227 -20.13 -8.64 -32.33
N PHE A 228 -19.41 -9.71 -32.67
CA PHE A 228 -18.96 -9.94 -34.04
C PHE A 228 -18.71 -11.42 -34.38
N LEU A 229 -18.75 -11.70 -35.70
CA LEU A 229 -18.25 -12.92 -36.32
C LEU A 229 -17.10 -12.57 -37.27
N VAL A 230 -16.06 -13.40 -37.26
CA VAL A 230 -15.04 -13.37 -38.31
C VAL A 230 -15.52 -14.25 -39.45
N ILE A 231 -15.66 -13.69 -40.65
CA ILE A 231 -16.25 -14.38 -41.80
C ILE A 231 -15.47 -14.17 -43.09
N ASN A 232 -15.52 -15.16 -43.97
CA ASN A 232 -15.14 -14.99 -45.36
C ASN A 232 -16.29 -14.28 -46.10
N ARG A 233 -15.99 -13.14 -46.70
CA ARG A 233 -16.89 -12.23 -47.40
C ARG A 233 -17.29 -12.71 -48.79
N THR A 234 -16.68 -13.79 -49.28
CA THR A 234 -16.97 -14.38 -50.60
C THR A 234 -17.94 -15.55 -50.48
N ASP A 235 -17.72 -16.47 -49.52
CA ASP A 235 -18.51 -17.70 -49.38
C ASP A 235 -19.30 -17.81 -48.07
N GLY A 236 -19.10 -16.88 -47.12
CA GLY A 236 -19.81 -16.84 -45.85
C GLY A 236 -19.33 -17.85 -44.81
N THR A 237 -18.20 -18.53 -45.07
CA THR A 237 -17.57 -19.41 -44.08
C THR A 237 -17.17 -18.60 -42.84
N LYS A 238 -17.33 -19.21 -41.65
CA LYS A 238 -17.07 -18.56 -40.36
C LYS A 238 -15.77 -19.09 -39.77
N ASP A 239 -14.99 -18.20 -39.18
CA ASP A 239 -13.87 -18.57 -38.31
C ASP A 239 -14.33 -18.59 -36.84
N GLY A 240 -14.66 -19.80 -36.38
CA GLY A 240 -15.02 -20.06 -34.99
C GLY A 240 -16.43 -19.65 -34.59
N ALA A 241 -16.59 -19.43 -33.29
CA ALA A 241 -17.86 -19.05 -32.67
C ALA A 241 -18.09 -17.53 -32.73
N GLU A 242 -19.33 -17.15 -32.42
CA GLU A 242 -19.69 -15.77 -32.10
C GLU A 242 -18.83 -15.23 -30.96
N ARG A 243 -18.36 -14.00 -31.11
CA ARG A 243 -17.49 -13.31 -30.14
C ARG A 243 -18.21 -12.06 -29.65
N SER A 244 -18.11 -11.77 -28.36
CA SER A 244 -18.63 -10.53 -27.77
C SER A 244 -17.66 -9.98 -26.72
N PHE A 245 -17.70 -8.66 -26.53
CA PHE A 245 -16.84 -7.95 -25.61
C PHE A 245 -17.60 -6.78 -24.97
N ALA A 246 -17.55 -6.69 -23.65
CA ALA A 246 -18.39 -5.78 -22.85
C ALA A 246 -17.60 -4.77 -21.99
N MET A 247 -16.30 -4.56 -22.29
CA MET A 247 -15.42 -3.65 -21.56
C MET A 247 -14.87 -2.53 -22.46
N LEU A 248 -15.71 -1.97 -23.32
CA LEU A 248 -15.29 -1.01 -24.35
C LEU A 248 -14.70 0.29 -23.79
N ASP A 249 -15.06 0.68 -22.55
CA ASP A 249 -14.47 1.84 -21.87
C ASP A 249 -13.01 1.65 -21.45
N ASN A 250 -12.58 0.39 -21.28
CA ASN A 250 -11.28 0.05 -20.72
C ASN A 250 -10.24 -0.28 -21.80
N TYR A 251 -10.69 -0.59 -23.02
CA TYR A 251 -9.82 -1.08 -24.08
C TYR A 251 -10.20 -0.47 -25.42
N ASN A 252 -9.20 0.12 -26.08
CA ASN A 252 -9.34 0.66 -27.43
C ASN A 252 -8.72 -0.26 -28.51
N GLN A 253 -8.10 -1.37 -28.11
CA GLN A 253 -7.58 -2.42 -28.99
C GLN A 253 -7.97 -3.80 -28.47
N LEU A 254 -8.42 -4.68 -29.37
CA LEU A 254 -8.77 -6.08 -29.11
C LEU A 254 -8.00 -7.00 -30.05
N PHE A 255 -7.71 -8.22 -29.60
CA PHE A 255 -6.97 -9.21 -30.36
C PHE A 255 -7.78 -10.51 -30.45
N ILE A 256 -7.85 -11.12 -31.64
CA ILE A 256 -8.52 -12.39 -31.90
C ILE A 256 -7.64 -13.30 -32.76
N LYS A 257 -7.74 -14.61 -32.54
CA LYS A 257 -6.96 -15.63 -33.25
C LYS A 257 -7.86 -16.58 -34.03
N GLU A 258 -7.38 -17.03 -35.18
CA GLU A 258 -8.04 -18.06 -36.01
C GLU A 258 -8.38 -19.30 -35.19
N GLY A 259 -9.63 -19.76 -35.28
CA GLY A 259 -10.18 -20.90 -34.56
C GLY A 259 -10.52 -20.65 -33.09
N SER A 260 -10.02 -19.58 -32.47
CA SER A 260 -10.27 -19.30 -31.05
C SER A 260 -11.60 -18.57 -30.83
N PRO A 261 -12.47 -19.02 -29.91
CA PRO A 261 -13.72 -18.33 -29.57
C PRO A 261 -13.52 -17.09 -28.68
N ALA A 262 -12.30 -16.83 -28.19
CA ALA A 262 -12.04 -15.75 -27.24
C ALA A 262 -11.74 -14.40 -27.92
N VAL A 263 -12.02 -13.33 -27.18
CA VAL A 263 -11.58 -11.97 -27.46
C VAL A 263 -10.56 -11.58 -26.41
N TYR A 264 -9.37 -11.19 -26.85
CA TYR A 264 -8.24 -10.91 -25.99
C TYR A 264 -7.97 -9.41 -25.92
N THR A 265 -7.48 -8.96 -24.77
CA THR A 265 -7.11 -7.57 -24.51
C THR A 265 -5.61 -7.33 -24.59
N SER A 266 -4.84 -8.38 -24.91
CA SER A 266 -3.40 -8.37 -25.14
C SER A 266 -3.05 -9.27 -26.34
N PRO A 267 -2.01 -8.98 -27.13
CA PRO A 267 -1.57 -9.83 -28.23
C PRO A 267 -0.83 -11.09 -27.77
N TYR A 268 -0.27 -11.09 -26.56
CA TYR A 268 0.57 -12.16 -26.01
C TYR A 268 -0.24 -13.22 -25.28
N VAL A 269 -1.25 -13.73 -25.98
CA VAL A 269 -2.17 -14.73 -25.45
C VAL A 269 -1.49 -16.09 -25.43
N VAL A 270 -1.22 -16.58 -24.22
CA VAL A 270 -1.02 -18.00 -23.97
C VAL A 270 -2.41 -18.57 -23.67
N GLU A 271 -2.90 -19.56 -24.43
CA GLU A 271 -3.96 -20.41 -23.87
C GLU A 271 -3.35 -21.03 -22.62
N THR A 272 -3.82 -20.62 -21.43
CA THR A 272 -3.20 -21.08 -20.19
C THR A 272 -3.28 -22.59 -20.18
N ALA A 273 -2.11 -23.22 -20.20
CA ALA A 273 -2.01 -24.65 -20.12
C ALA A 273 -2.64 -25.11 -18.79
N GLU A 274 -3.25 -26.28 -18.80
CA GLU A 274 -3.67 -26.93 -17.56
C GLU A 274 -2.45 -27.10 -16.66
N SER A 275 -2.55 -26.71 -15.39
CA SER A 275 -1.53 -27.06 -14.41
C SER A 275 -1.42 -28.58 -14.35
N LYS A 276 -0.20 -29.09 -14.33
CA LYS A 276 0.11 -30.51 -14.15
C LYS A 276 0.20 -30.89 -12.67
N VAL A 277 0.09 -29.89 -11.79
CA VAL A 277 0.15 -30.06 -10.35
C VAL A 277 -1.01 -30.92 -9.88
N ASN A 278 -0.70 -31.93 -9.06
CA ASN A 278 -1.72 -32.65 -8.34
C ASN A 278 -2.26 -31.78 -7.20
N HIS A 279 -3.54 -31.39 -7.28
CA HIS A 279 -4.22 -30.73 -6.18
C HIS A 279 -4.80 -31.78 -5.24
N PRO A 280 -4.32 -31.89 -3.98
CA PRO A 280 -4.90 -32.83 -3.04
C PRO A 280 -6.39 -32.57 -2.87
N GLU A 281 -7.23 -33.61 -2.92
CA GLU A 281 -8.70 -33.47 -2.86
C GLU A 281 -9.17 -32.69 -1.63
N TRP A 282 -8.46 -32.80 -0.51
CA TRP A 282 -8.77 -32.07 0.71
C TRP A 282 -8.59 -30.56 0.56
N SER A 283 -7.80 -30.06 -0.39
CA SER A 283 -7.52 -28.62 -0.54
C SER A 283 -8.62 -27.86 -1.28
N LYS A 284 -9.65 -28.54 -1.79
CA LYS A 284 -10.70 -27.93 -2.62
C LYS A 284 -11.51 -26.85 -1.88
N ASP A 285 -11.76 -27.03 -0.59
CA ASP A 285 -12.59 -26.13 0.23
C ASP A 285 -11.88 -25.66 1.51
N SER A 286 -10.62 -26.07 1.69
CA SER A 286 -9.78 -25.62 2.80
C SER A 286 -9.53 -24.12 2.83
N THR A 287 -9.24 -23.64 4.04
CA THR A 287 -8.76 -22.30 4.38
C THR A 287 -7.45 -22.44 5.15
N ILE A 288 -6.52 -21.50 4.92
CA ILE A 288 -5.21 -21.47 5.59
C ILE A 288 -5.31 -20.65 6.87
N TYR A 289 -4.68 -21.17 7.93
CA TYR A 289 -4.40 -20.43 9.14
C TYR A 289 -2.89 -20.39 9.35
N GLU A 290 -2.32 -19.20 9.30
CA GLU A 290 -0.90 -18.98 9.53
C GLU A 290 -0.62 -18.87 11.03
N VAL A 291 0.27 -19.74 11.52
CA VAL A 291 0.63 -19.96 12.91
C VAL A 291 1.99 -19.34 13.18
N ASN A 292 1.98 -18.27 13.99
CA ASN A 292 3.18 -17.72 14.59
C ASN A 292 3.39 -18.32 15.99
N VAL A 293 4.13 -19.43 16.10
CA VAL A 293 4.28 -20.21 17.35
C VAL A 293 4.81 -19.36 18.50
N ARG A 294 5.84 -18.53 18.23
CA ARG A 294 6.47 -17.65 19.22
C ARG A 294 5.46 -16.71 19.87
N GLN A 295 4.59 -16.11 19.06
CA GLN A 295 3.63 -15.09 19.50
C GLN A 295 2.30 -15.66 19.98
N TYR A 296 2.01 -16.93 19.69
CA TYR A 296 0.68 -17.49 19.94
C TYR A 296 0.32 -17.60 21.43
N THR A 297 1.29 -17.94 22.27
CA THR A 297 1.12 -18.18 23.70
C THR A 297 2.28 -17.56 24.49
N SER A 298 2.11 -17.38 25.79
CA SER A 298 3.18 -16.84 26.65
C SER A 298 4.43 -17.73 26.68
N GLU A 299 4.23 -19.05 26.51
CA GLU A 299 5.27 -20.06 26.42
C GLU A 299 5.92 -20.06 25.04
N GLY A 300 5.15 -19.84 23.98
CA GLY A 300 5.64 -19.83 22.60
C GLY A 300 6.11 -21.20 22.11
N THR A 301 5.46 -22.29 22.55
CA THR A 301 5.89 -23.68 22.26
C THR A 301 4.80 -24.46 21.52
N PHE A 302 5.19 -25.53 20.82
CA PHE A 302 4.25 -26.44 20.16
C PHE A 302 3.23 -27.03 21.14
N LYS A 303 3.70 -27.42 22.32
CA LYS A 303 2.85 -28.02 23.35
C LYS A 303 1.82 -27.05 23.92
N ALA A 304 2.19 -25.76 24.05
CA ALA A 304 1.24 -24.73 24.45
C ALA A 304 0.21 -24.45 23.34
N PHE A 305 0.68 -24.32 22.09
CA PHE A 305 -0.17 -24.14 20.91
C PHE A 305 -1.19 -25.27 20.73
N GLU A 306 -0.80 -26.52 20.99
CA GLU A 306 -1.66 -27.70 20.86
C GLU A 306 -3.02 -27.54 21.55
N SER A 307 -3.07 -26.85 22.69
CA SER A 307 -4.30 -26.61 23.44
C SER A 307 -5.34 -25.76 22.68
N HIS A 308 -4.93 -25.06 21.61
CA HIS A 308 -5.78 -24.25 20.76
C HIS A 308 -6.32 -24.99 19.52
N LEU A 309 -5.86 -26.21 19.23
CA LEU A 309 -6.37 -27.01 18.11
C LEU A 309 -7.91 -27.19 18.14
N PRO A 310 -8.58 -27.42 19.29
CA PRO A 310 -10.04 -27.50 19.34
C PRO A 310 -10.73 -26.20 18.91
N ARG A 311 -10.19 -25.04 19.31
CA ARG A 311 -10.71 -23.72 18.93
C ARG A 311 -10.55 -23.46 17.43
N LEU A 312 -9.40 -23.82 16.86
CA LEU A 312 -9.17 -23.72 15.41
C LEU A 312 -10.08 -24.69 14.63
N LYS A 313 -10.38 -25.85 15.21
CA LYS A 313 -11.29 -26.81 14.58
C LYS A 313 -12.72 -26.29 14.57
N GLU A 314 -13.13 -25.63 15.65
CA GLU A 314 -14.40 -24.91 15.73
C GLU A 314 -14.46 -23.74 14.74
N LEU A 315 -13.38 -22.96 14.61
CA LEU A 315 -13.26 -21.90 13.59
C LEU A 315 -13.46 -22.45 12.16
N GLY A 316 -13.06 -23.71 11.94
CA GLY A 316 -13.32 -24.45 10.70
C GLY A 316 -12.15 -24.48 9.72
N VAL A 317 -11.01 -23.85 10.05
CA VAL A 317 -9.79 -23.90 9.23
C VAL A 317 -9.26 -25.34 9.12
N GLU A 318 -8.50 -25.62 8.06
CA GLU A 318 -8.02 -26.97 7.76
C GLU A 318 -6.53 -27.04 7.55
N ILE A 319 -5.90 -25.98 7.02
CA ILE A 319 -4.46 -25.92 6.86
C ILE A 319 -3.88 -25.07 7.99
N LEU A 320 -2.96 -25.65 8.77
CA LEU A 320 -2.13 -24.96 9.73
C LEU A 320 -0.76 -24.75 9.08
N TRP A 321 -0.50 -23.54 8.61
CA TRP A 321 0.80 -23.14 8.09
C TRP A 321 1.63 -22.59 9.24
N PHE A 322 2.69 -23.28 9.64
CA PHE A 322 3.61 -22.80 10.66
C PHE A 322 4.71 -21.97 10.00
N MET A 323 4.90 -20.73 10.46
CA MET A 323 6.12 -19.93 10.21
C MET A 323 7.39 -20.75 10.51
N PRO A 324 8.59 -20.35 10.03
CA PRO A 324 9.77 -21.20 10.14
C PRO A 324 10.03 -21.68 11.58
N ILE A 325 10.16 -22.99 11.73
CA ILE A 325 10.30 -23.65 13.04
C ILE A 325 11.74 -24.03 13.37
N HIS A 326 12.68 -23.68 12.50
CA HIS A 326 14.07 -24.10 12.56
C HIS A 326 14.89 -23.24 13.52
N PRO A 327 16.03 -23.74 14.04
CA PRO A 327 16.95 -22.91 14.81
C PRO A 327 17.37 -21.67 14.03
N ILE A 328 17.41 -20.53 14.72
CA ILE A 328 17.76 -19.23 14.15
C ILE A 328 19.24 -18.94 14.41
N SER A 329 19.94 -18.51 13.37
CA SER A 329 21.35 -18.12 13.41
C SER A 329 21.64 -17.12 14.52
N GLU A 330 22.69 -17.39 15.29
CA GLU A 330 23.29 -16.45 16.24
C GLU A 330 24.27 -15.51 15.54
N GLU A 331 24.96 -16.01 14.52
CA GLU A 331 25.87 -15.17 13.73
C GLU A 331 25.08 -14.14 12.91
N LYS A 332 25.49 -12.86 13.03
CA LYS A 332 24.86 -11.67 12.45
C LYS A 332 23.37 -11.48 12.79
N ARG A 333 22.88 -12.15 13.83
CA ARG A 333 21.51 -12.02 14.31
C ARG A 333 21.09 -10.57 14.49
N ILE A 334 19.91 -10.25 13.97
CA ILE A 334 19.25 -8.96 14.17
C ILE A 334 18.39 -9.04 15.44
N GLU A 335 18.50 -8.02 16.29
CA GLU A 335 17.75 -7.92 17.56
C GLU A 335 17.96 -9.14 18.48
N THR A 336 16.99 -9.48 19.34
CA THR A 336 17.22 -10.46 20.42
C THR A 336 17.06 -11.91 19.99
N LEU A 337 15.94 -12.26 19.35
CA LEU A 337 15.62 -13.64 18.95
C LEU A 337 15.93 -13.94 17.49
N GLY A 338 16.19 -12.91 16.67
CA GLY A 338 16.53 -13.06 15.26
C GLY A 338 15.35 -13.33 14.35
N SER A 339 15.61 -13.21 13.05
CA SER A 339 14.65 -13.55 12.00
C SER A 339 14.34 -15.03 12.02
N TYR A 340 13.06 -15.40 11.91
CA TYR A 340 12.66 -16.80 11.67
C TYR A 340 13.31 -17.37 10.41
N TYR A 341 13.66 -16.49 9.46
CA TYR A 341 14.14 -16.86 8.14
C TYR A 341 15.67 -17.04 8.06
N ALA A 342 16.42 -16.67 9.11
CA ALA A 342 17.86 -16.92 9.18
C ALA A 342 18.16 -18.34 9.71
N VAL A 343 17.87 -19.37 8.90
CA VAL A 343 17.91 -20.78 9.31
C VAL A 343 19.35 -21.29 9.56
N ALA A 344 19.63 -21.73 10.79
CA ALA A 344 20.91 -22.34 11.18
C ALA A 344 20.97 -23.86 10.93
N ASP A 345 19.82 -24.56 10.96
CA ASP A 345 19.76 -26.00 10.66
C ASP A 345 18.38 -26.39 10.10
N PHE A 346 18.34 -26.79 8.83
CA PHE A 346 17.11 -27.17 8.13
C PHE A 346 16.46 -28.44 8.64
N LYS A 347 17.14 -29.30 9.42
CA LYS A 347 16.60 -30.57 9.92
C LYS A 347 16.39 -30.60 11.43
N ALA A 348 16.60 -29.47 12.10
CA ALA A 348 16.34 -29.33 13.53
C ALA A 348 15.09 -28.48 13.79
N VAL A 349 14.54 -28.65 14.99
CA VAL A 349 13.52 -27.77 15.57
C VAL A 349 14.24 -26.73 16.43
N ASN A 350 13.81 -25.48 16.34
CA ASN A 350 14.26 -24.42 17.24
C ASN A 350 13.95 -24.81 18.70
N PRO A 351 14.96 -24.91 19.58
CA PRO A 351 14.75 -25.25 20.99
C PRO A 351 13.77 -24.31 21.72
N GLU A 352 13.56 -23.09 21.21
CA GLU A 352 12.52 -22.17 21.68
C GLU A 352 11.11 -22.78 21.60
N PHE A 353 10.81 -23.55 20.54
CA PHE A 353 9.48 -24.08 20.27
C PHE A 353 9.26 -25.47 20.87
N GLY A 354 10.34 -26.21 21.13
CA GLY A 354 10.32 -27.54 21.72
C GLY A 354 11.32 -28.48 21.05
N THR A 355 10.99 -29.78 21.03
CA THR A 355 11.78 -30.82 20.37
C THR A 355 11.13 -31.28 19.07
N LEU A 356 11.87 -32.03 18.23
CA LEU A 356 11.31 -32.71 17.06
C LEU A 356 10.14 -33.64 17.45
N GLU A 357 10.22 -34.30 18.61
CA GLU A 357 9.14 -35.18 19.06
C GLU A 357 7.90 -34.37 19.48
N ASP A 358 8.08 -33.20 20.13
CA ASP A 358 6.94 -32.31 20.42
C ASP A 358 6.25 -31.83 19.14
N PHE A 359 7.01 -31.54 18.08
CA PHE A 359 6.44 -31.18 16.79
C PHE A 359 5.69 -32.34 16.14
N LYS A 360 6.27 -33.55 16.14
CA LYS A 360 5.61 -34.77 15.62
C LYS A 360 4.31 -35.08 16.37
N ASP A 361 4.31 -34.95 17.69
CA ASP A 361 3.12 -35.10 18.52
C ASP A 361 2.03 -34.08 18.14
N LEU A 362 2.43 -32.83 17.91
CA LEU A 362 1.52 -31.78 17.44
C LEU A 362 0.93 -32.11 16.06
N VAL A 363 1.76 -32.51 15.09
CA VAL A 363 1.31 -32.90 13.74
C VAL A 363 0.32 -34.06 13.83
N GLN A 364 0.65 -35.12 14.57
CA GLN A 364 -0.21 -36.28 14.73
C GLN A 364 -1.56 -35.91 15.34
N LYS A 365 -1.59 -35.01 16.32
CA LYS A 365 -2.85 -34.52 16.92
C LYS A 365 -3.64 -33.65 15.96
N ALA A 366 -2.96 -32.78 15.22
CA ALA A 366 -3.57 -31.96 14.19
C ALA A 366 -4.25 -32.86 13.14
N HIS A 367 -3.57 -33.90 12.65
CA HIS A 367 -4.13 -34.89 11.72
C HIS A 367 -5.31 -35.67 12.30
N ASN A 368 -5.25 -36.08 13.57
CA ASN A 368 -6.37 -36.74 14.24
C ASN A 368 -7.63 -35.87 14.30
N MET A 369 -7.47 -34.55 14.23
CA MET A 369 -8.55 -33.56 14.14
C MET A 369 -8.88 -33.16 12.70
N GLY A 370 -8.21 -33.73 11.71
CA GLY A 370 -8.41 -33.50 10.29
C GLY A 370 -7.71 -32.26 9.73
N PHE A 371 -6.80 -31.64 10.48
CA PHE A 371 -5.94 -30.58 9.94
C PHE A 371 -4.88 -31.14 8.99
N LYS A 372 -4.29 -30.22 8.23
CA LYS A 372 -3.11 -30.39 7.40
C LYS A 372 -2.03 -29.44 7.87
N VAL A 373 -0.79 -29.92 7.98
CA VAL A 373 0.33 -29.12 8.48
C VAL A 373 1.23 -28.73 7.32
N VAL A 374 1.39 -27.44 7.13
CA VAL A 374 2.29 -26.85 6.13
C VAL A 374 3.43 -26.17 6.87
N LEU A 375 4.67 -26.40 6.45
CA LEU A 375 5.83 -25.68 6.99
C LEU A 375 6.24 -24.55 6.08
N ASP A 376 6.56 -23.40 6.66
CA ASP A 376 7.32 -22.37 5.98
C ASP A 376 8.75 -22.87 5.70
N TRP A 377 9.21 -22.67 4.48
CA TRP A 377 10.43 -23.27 3.97
C TRP A 377 11.31 -22.25 3.26
N VAL A 378 12.47 -22.00 3.87
CA VAL A 378 13.44 -21.00 3.42
C VAL A 378 14.48 -21.65 2.52
N ALA A 379 14.12 -21.87 1.25
CA ALA A 379 15.00 -22.55 0.31
C ALA A 379 16.09 -21.64 -0.28
N ASN A 380 15.90 -20.33 -0.25
CA ASN A 380 16.73 -19.39 -1.02
C ASN A 380 18.02 -18.96 -0.28
N HIS A 381 18.07 -19.04 1.05
CA HIS A 381 19.25 -18.65 1.85
C HIS A 381 19.37 -19.46 3.16
N THR A 382 20.50 -19.31 3.85
CA THR A 382 20.71 -19.80 5.23
C THR A 382 21.06 -18.66 6.18
N GLY A 383 21.11 -18.92 7.48
CA GLY A 383 21.86 -18.10 8.42
C GLY A 383 23.39 -18.27 8.28
N TRP A 384 24.16 -17.43 8.96
CA TRP A 384 25.62 -17.36 8.81
C TRP A 384 26.41 -18.41 9.59
N ASP A 385 25.81 -19.01 10.61
CA ASP A 385 26.39 -20.12 11.37
C ASP A 385 25.81 -21.48 10.98
N ASN A 386 25.08 -21.56 9.87
CA ASN A 386 24.57 -22.80 9.32
C ASN A 386 25.75 -23.74 8.96
N GLU A 387 25.63 -25.04 9.26
CA GLU A 387 26.70 -26.01 8.98
C GLU A 387 27.14 -26.02 7.51
N TRP A 388 26.23 -25.66 6.60
CA TRP A 388 26.49 -25.60 5.17
C TRP A 388 27.52 -24.54 4.78
N ILE A 389 27.72 -23.48 5.58
CA ILE A 389 28.72 -22.42 5.36
C ILE A 389 30.14 -22.99 5.25
N ASN A 390 30.41 -24.17 5.83
CA ASN A 390 31.67 -24.89 5.68
C ASN A 390 31.93 -25.38 4.23
N ASN A 391 30.94 -25.30 3.35
CA ASN A 391 31.02 -25.59 1.92
C ASN A 391 30.82 -24.29 1.14
N PRO A 392 31.83 -23.39 1.04
CA PRO A 392 31.65 -22.06 0.44
C PRO A 392 31.15 -22.10 -1.01
N GLY A 393 31.44 -23.17 -1.76
CA GLY A 393 30.91 -23.36 -3.12
C GLY A 393 29.39 -23.64 -3.19
N TRP A 394 28.71 -23.76 -2.05
CA TRP A 394 27.25 -23.87 -1.95
C TRP A 394 26.57 -22.50 -1.86
N TYR A 395 27.34 -21.41 -1.80
CA TYR A 395 26.85 -20.05 -1.69
C TYR A 395 27.28 -19.21 -2.88
N ASN A 396 26.51 -18.16 -3.16
CA ASN A 396 26.93 -17.13 -4.09
C ASN A 396 28.01 -16.27 -3.44
N THR A 397 28.98 -15.84 -4.24
CA THR A 397 30.12 -15.06 -3.75
C THR A 397 30.35 -13.82 -4.60
N ASP A 398 30.93 -12.78 -3.99
CA ASP A 398 31.45 -11.62 -4.70
C ASP A 398 32.71 -11.96 -5.53
N ASP A 399 33.24 -10.97 -6.25
CA ASP A 399 34.46 -11.10 -7.07
C ASP A 399 35.73 -11.45 -6.26
N GLU A 400 35.69 -11.24 -4.94
CA GLU A 400 36.77 -11.57 -4.01
C GLU A 400 36.62 -12.99 -3.43
N GLY A 401 35.50 -13.67 -3.73
CA GLY A 401 35.17 -15.01 -3.26
C GLY A 401 34.53 -15.03 -1.88
N ASN A 402 34.07 -13.90 -1.35
CA ASN A 402 33.34 -13.84 -0.08
C ASN A 402 31.87 -14.17 -0.30
N ILE A 403 31.27 -14.95 0.62
CA ILE A 403 29.83 -15.23 0.62
C ILE A 403 29.05 -13.93 0.76
N VAL A 404 27.96 -13.78 -0.01
CA VAL A 404 27.10 -12.59 -0.02
C VAL A 404 25.74 -12.85 0.65
N SER A 405 25.09 -11.78 1.09
CA SER A 405 23.69 -11.80 1.52
C SER A 405 22.76 -11.48 0.35
N PRO A 406 21.60 -12.15 0.23
CA PRO A 406 20.59 -11.77 -0.75
C PRO A 406 19.84 -10.52 -0.29
N ASN A 407 19.42 -9.67 -1.22
CA ASN A 407 18.43 -8.59 -1.03
C ASN A 407 18.66 -7.65 0.19
N GLY A 408 19.90 -7.50 0.64
CA GLY A 408 20.23 -6.68 1.82
C GLY A 408 19.85 -7.30 3.17
N TRP A 409 19.44 -8.57 3.21
CA TRP A 409 19.15 -9.33 4.44
C TRP A 409 20.47 -9.77 5.11
N LEU A 410 21.07 -8.86 5.88
CA LEU A 410 22.45 -9.02 6.36
C LEU A 410 22.67 -10.18 7.33
N ASP A 411 21.60 -10.72 7.91
CA ASP A 411 21.61 -11.91 8.78
C ASP A 411 21.50 -13.23 8.02
N THR A 412 21.46 -13.19 6.67
CA THR A 412 21.36 -14.39 5.82
C THR A 412 22.47 -14.45 4.77
N ALA A 413 22.75 -15.67 4.28
CA ALA A 413 23.78 -16.01 3.31
C ALA A 413 23.14 -16.71 2.09
N ASP A 414 23.44 -16.22 0.90
CA ASP A 414 22.73 -16.53 -0.35
C ASP A 414 23.16 -17.88 -0.96
N LEU A 415 22.20 -18.79 -1.22
CA LEU A 415 22.49 -20.14 -1.71
C LEU A 415 22.71 -20.20 -3.22
N ASN A 416 23.72 -20.96 -3.65
CA ASN A 416 24.08 -21.14 -5.05
C ASN A 416 23.42 -22.38 -5.66
N TYR A 417 22.27 -22.19 -6.31
CA TYR A 417 21.53 -23.25 -7.01
C TYR A 417 22.19 -23.76 -8.32
N LYS A 418 23.39 -23.31 -8.67
CA LYS A 418 24.22 -23.96 -9.70
C LYS A 418 25.00 -25.16 -9.13
N ASN A 419 25.09 -25.28 -7.80
CA ASN A 419 25.78 -26.38 -7.13
C ASN A 419 24.84 -27.60 -6.95
N ALA A 420 25.19 -28.73 -7.60
CA ALA A 420 24.37 -29.95 -7.55
C ALA A 420 24.32 -30.61 -6.16
N ASP A 421 25.41 -30.55 -5.38
CA ASP A 421 25.47 -31.15 -4.05
C ASP A 421 24.61 -30.36 -3.05
N MET A 422 24.63 -29.03 -3.14
CA MET A 422 23.74 -28.17 -2.36
C MET A 422 22.26 -28.47 -2.67
N ARG A 423 21.89 -28.54 -3.96
CA ARG A 423 20.52 -28.89 -4.37
C ARG A 423 20.08 -30.24 -3.82
N ALA A 424 20.98 -31.23 -3.84
CA ALA A 424 20.70 -32.54 -3.27
C ALA A 424 20.49 -32.47 -1.75
N ALA A 425 21.28 -31.67 -1.04
CA ALA A 425 21.14 -31.45 0.40
C ALA A 425 19.84 -30.73 0.76
N MET A 426 19.44 -29.71 -0.01
CA MET A 426 18.14 -29.03 0.16
C MET A 426 16.96 -29.96 -0.06
N LEU A 427 16.97 -30.75 -1.14
CA LEU A 427 15.93 -31.74 -1.39
C LEU A 427 15.86 -32.80 -0.29
N ASP A 428 17.01 -33.25 0.21
CA ASP A 428 17.09 -34.20 1.32
C ASP A 428 16.55 -33.61 2.64
N ALA A 429 16.79 -32.31 2.89
CA ALA A 429 16.19 -31.59 4.02
C ALA A 429 14.67 -31.45 3.90
N MET A 430 14.14 -31.19 2.70
CA MET A 430 12.69 -31.21 2.48
C MET A 430 12.10 -32.61 2.70
N LYS A 431 12.70 -33.65 2.11
CA LYS A 431 12.22 -35.03 2.29
C LYS A 431 12.18 -35.45 3.76
N PHE A 432 13.18 -35.03 4.54
CA PHE A 432 13.26 -35.33 5.97
C PHE A 432 11.96 -34.96 6.72
N TRP A 433 11.39 -33.76 6.52
CA TRP A 433 10.18 -33.38 7.26
C TRP A 433 8.93 -34.11 6.80
N VAL A 434 8.85 -34.47 5.51
CA VAL A 434 7.75 -35.30 5.01
C VAL A 434 7.82 -36.71 5.58
N THR A 435 9.02 -37.30 5.68
CA THR A 435 9.17 -38.68 6.18
C THR A 435 9.17 -38.78 7.70
N GLU A 436 9.80 -37.84 8.40
CA GLU A 436 10.00 -37.90 9.85
C GLU A 436 8.88 -37.22 10.65
N ALA A 437 8.25 -36.19 10.08
CA ALA A 437 7.20 -35.42 10.74
C ALA A 437 5.83 -35.46 10.05
N ASP A 438 5.69 -36.17 8.92
CA ASP A 438 4.43 -36.37 8.18
C ASP A 438 3.70 -35.06 7.83
N ILE A 439 4.45 -33.98 7.53
CA ILE A 439 3.83 -32.74 7.07
C ILE A 439 3.06 -32.95 5.74
N ASP A 440 2.13 -32.06 5.43
CA ASP A 440 1.24 -32.13 4.26
C ASP A 440 1.61 -31.15 3.15
N GLY A 441 2.59 -30.27 3.39
CA GLY A 441 2.94 -29.22 2.44
C GLY A 441 4.05 -28.29 2.86
N TYR A 442 4.43 -27.41 1.93
CA TYR A 442 5.36 -26.31 2.17
C TYR A 442 4.79 -24.97 1.67
N ARG A 443 5.03 -23.90 2.42
CA ARG A 443 5.04 -22.53 1.90
C ARG A 443 6.50 -22.19 1.63
N ALA A 444 6.87 -21.92 0.39
CA ALA A 444 8.24 -21.60 0.01
C ALA A 444 8.48 -20.10 0.07
N ASP A 445 9.37 -19.69 0.97
CA ASP A 445 9.85 -18.31 1.12
C ASP A 445 10.62 -17.86 -0.11
N TYR A 446 10.29 -16.66 -0.59
CA TYR A 446 10.85 -16.03 -1.79
C TYR A 446 11.07 -17.05 -2.92
N ALA A 447 10.00 -17.79 -3.26
CA ALA A 447 10.08 -18.95 -4.15
C ALA A 447 10.67 -18.62 -5.53
N ALA A 448 10.41 -17.38 -5.99
CA ALA A 448 10.94 -16.78 -7.21
C ALA A 448 12.48 -16.67 -7.24
N GLY A 449 13.15 -16.65 -6.08
CA GLY A 449 14.60 -16.63 -5.94
C GLY A 449 15.28 -18.00 -6.14
N VAL A 450 14.49 -19.07 -6.28
CA VAL A 450 14.99 -20.43 -6.47
C VAL A 450 14.59 -20.93 -7.87
N PRO A 451 15.50 -21.57 -8.64
CA PRO A 451 15.20 -21.98 -10.00
C PRO A 451 14.01 -22.93 -10.12
N GLN A 452 13.15 -22.69 -11.11
CA GLN A 452 11.96 -23.52 -11.37
C GLN A 452 12.29 -25.02 -11.51
N ASP A 453 13.39 -25.37 -12.19
CA ASP A 453 13.76 -26.78 -12.41
C ASP A 453 14.10 -27.53 -11.10
N PHE A 454 14.57 -26.80 -10.08
CA PHE A 454 14.72 -27.35 -8.75
C PHE A 454 13.34 -27.64 -8.13
N TRP A 455 12.42 -26.69 -8.21
CA TRP A 455 11.07 -26.86 -7.67
C TRP A 455 10.30 -28.00 -8.34
N ASP A 456 10.39 -28.13 -9.66
CA ASP A 456 9.77 -29.22 -10.42
C ASP A 456 10.32 -30.59 -9.98
N THR A 457 11.64 -30.66 -9.78
CA THR A 457 12.31 -31.85 -9.26
C THR A 457 11.86 -32.16 -7.83
N ALA A 458 11.88 -31.15 -6.95
CA ALA A 458 11.50 -31.30 -5.55
C ALA A 458 10.05 -31.76 -5.44
N ARG A 459 9.14 -31.13 -6.17
CA ARG A 459 7.73 -31.49 -6.20
C ARG A 459 7.53 -32.96 -6.57
N LYS A 460 8.13 -33.43 -7.65
CA LYS A 460 8.03 -34.83 -8.10
C LYS A 460 8.51 -35.81 -7.03
N GLU A 461 9.63 -35.49 -6.40
CA GLU A 461 10.28 -36.33 -5.41
C GLU A 461 9.53 -36.35 -4.07
N LEU A 462 8.88 -35.26 -3.69
CA LEU A 462 8.02 -35.18 -2.51
C LEU A 462 6.68 -35.89 -2.74
N ASP A 463 6.04 -35.69 -3.91
CA ASP A 463 4.79 -36.36 -4.28
C ASP A 463 4.95 -37.90 -4.36
N ALA A 464 6.16 -38.38 -4.65
CA ALA A 464 6.47 -39.81 -4.60
C ALA A 464 6.42 -40.40 -3.16
N ILE A 465 6.55 -39.55 -2.14
CA ILE A 465 6.39 -39.91 -0.73
C ILE A 465 4.92 -39.75 -0.33
N LYS A 466 4.37 -38.55 -0.57
CA LYS A 466 3.01 -38.16 -0.19
C LYS A 466 2.57 -36.98 -1.08
N PRO A 467 1.31 -36.94 -1.57
CA PRO A 467 0.83 -35.78 -2.32
C PRO A 467 0.92 -34.49 -1.49
N MET A 468 1.71 -33.54 -1.96
CA MET A 468 2.01 -32.30 -1.24
C MET A 468 1.12 -31.14 -1.68
N TYR A 469 0.80 -30.26 -0.74
CA TYR A 469 0.34 -28.91 -1.04
C TYR A 469 1.52 -27.93 -0.99
N MET A 470 1.80 -27.26 -2.10
CA MET A 470 2.92 -26.32 -2.23
C MET A 470 2.37 -24.91 -2.50
N LEU A 471 2.73 -23.95 -1.64
CA LEU A 471 2.40 -22.52 -1.77
C LEU A 471 3.69 -21.73 -2.06
N ALA A 472 3.74 -20.97 -3.14
CA ALA A 472 4.87 -20.11 -3.48
C ALA A 472 4.67 -18.68 -2.95
N GLU A 473 5.63 -18.13 -2.21
CA GLU A 473 5.70 -16.68 -2.04
C GLU A 473 6.19 -16.03 -3.34
N ASP A 474 5.25 -15.80 -4.24
CA ASP A 474 5.41 -15.14 -5.53
C ASP A 474 4.03 -14.76 -6.06
N ASP A 475 3.95 -13.76 -6.93
CA ASP A 475 2.75 -13.51 -7.76
C ASP A 475 3.11 -13.07 -9.19
N THR A 476 4.36 -13.37 -9.60
CA THR A 476 4.99 -12.81 -10.80
C THR A 476 5.52 -13.89 -11.76
N GLN A 477 5.83 -15.09 -11.27
CA GLN A 477 6.35 -16.23 -12.02
C GLN A 477 5.31 -17.36 -12.10
N PHE A 478 4.26 -17.18 -12.91
CA PHE A 478 3.18 -18.16 -13.06
C PHE A 478 3.63 -19.56 -13.54
N ASN A 479 4.82 -19.69 -14.13
CA ASN A 479 5.38 -20.99 -14.48
C ASN A 479 5.64 -21.88 -13.25
N LEU A 480 5.87 -21.30 -12.06
CA LEU A 480 5.96 -22.05 -10.80
C LEU A 480 4.68 -22.85 -10.52
N LEU A 481 3.52 -22.37 -11.00
CA LEU A 481 2.21 -23.01 -10.87
C LEU A 481 1.96 -24.12 -11.89
N MET A 482 2.86 -24.33 -12.86
CA MET A 482 2.67 -25.33 -13.91
C MET A 482 2.93 -26.75 -13.43
N GLU A 483 4.02 -26.96 -12.68
CA GLU A 483 4.44 -28.32 -12.26
C GLU A 483 4.76 -28.42 -10.77
N ALA A 484 5.13 -27.33 -10.10
CA ALA A 484 5.60 -27.36 -8.71
C ALA A 484 4.55 -26.94 -7.68
N PHE A 485 3.92 -25.79 -7.85
CA PHE A 485 3.10 -25.14 -6.81
C PHE A 485 1.60 -25.19 -7.11
N ASN A 486 0.81 -25.50 -6.08
CA ASN A 486 -0.66 -25.49 -6.15
C ASN A 486 -1.22 -24.06 -6.19
N SER A 487 -0.56 -23.17 -5.48
CA SER A 487 -0.95 -21.79 -5.31
C SER A 487 0.25 -20.89 -5.06
N ASN A 488 0.02 -19.60 -5.17
CA ASN A 488 0.99 -18.55 -4.90
C ASN A 488 0.28 -17.40 -4.15
N TYR A 489 0.91 -16.24 -3.97
CA TYR A 489 0.32 -15.13 -3.22
C TYR A 489 -0.57 -14.24 -4.09
N GLY A 490 -1.56 -13.59 -3.48
CA GLY A 490 -2.36 -12.53 -4.08
C GLY A 490 -1.84 -11.13 -3.76
N TRP A 491 -0.53 -10.85 -3.89
CA TRP A 491 0.03 -9.54 -3.52
C TRP A 491 -0.58 -8.39 -4.31
N ASP A 492 -0.78 -8.57 -5.60
CA ASP A 492 -1.43 -7.58 -6.47
C ASP A 492 -2.86 -7.23 -6.02
N LEU A 493 -3.66 -8.23 -5.59
CA LEU A 493 -4.98 -7.96 -5.01
C LEU A 493 -4.88 -7.18 -3.70
N PHE A 494 -3.90 -7.51 -2.87
CA PHE A 494 -3.71 -6.88 -1.57
C PHE A 494 -3.17 -5.44 -1.68
N TYR A 495 -1.94 -5.29 -2.17
CA TYR A 495 -1.20 -4.02 -2.22
C TYR A 495 -1.77 -3.04 -3.25
N ASN A 496 -2.10 -3.50 -4.46
CA ASN A 496 -2.48 -2.60 -5.54
C ASN A 496 -3.98 -2.30 -5.57
N ILE A 497 -4.81 -3.10 -4.89
CA ILE A 497 -6.27 -2.97 -4.96
C ILE A 497 -6.86 -2.77 -3.57
N MET A 498 -6.81 -3.76 -2.68
CA MET A 498 -7.51 -3.71 -1.40
C MET A 498 -7.07 -2.54 -0.52
N ILE A 499 -5.76 -2.25 -0.42
CA ILE A 499 -5.25 -1.11 0.38
C ILE A 499 -5.74 0.24 -0.17
N GLY A 500 -5.99 0.35 -1.48
CA GLY A 500 -6.49 1.59 -2.09
C GLY A 500 -7.99 1.81 -1.93
N ILE A 501 -8.78 0.77 -1.65
CA ILE A 501 -10.25 0.85 -1.56
C ILE A 501 -10.73 1.80 -0.43
N PRO A 502 -10.22 1.74 0.81
CA PRO A 502 -10.66 2.63 1.90
C PRO A 502 -10.56 4.13 1.56
N SER A 503 -9.53 4.49 0.78
CA SER A 503 -9.27 5.88 0.36
C SER A 503 -10.07 6.32 -0.87
N GLY A 504 -10.66 5.37 -1.61
CA GLY A 504 -11.32 5.60 -2.89
C GLY A 504 -10.39 5.60 -4.11
N ASP A 505 -9.08 5.37 -3.92
CA ASP A 505 -8.09 5.29 -5.01
C ASP A 505 -8.31 4.06 -5.91
N LYS A 506 -8.96 3.02 -5.38
CA LYS A 506 -9.29 1.77 -6.06
C LYS A 506 -10.75 1.40 -5.84
N GLY A 507 -11.33 0.64 -6.78
CA GLY A 507 -12.73 0.24 -6.69
C GLY A 507 -13.12 -0.93 -7.58
N VAL A 508 -14.41 -0.98 -7.95
CA VAL A 508 -15.02 -2.10 -8.69
C VAL A 508 -14.27 -2.42 -9.98
N LYS A 509 -13.86 -1.40 -10.75
CA LYS A 509 -13.16 -1.59 -12.03
C LYS A 509 -11.80 -2.25 -11.87
N ASP A 510 -11.04 -1.90 -10.83
CA ASP A 510 -9.74 -2.52 -10.55
C ASP A 510 -9.87 -4.00 -10.23
N ILE A 511 -10.89 -4.38 -9.45
CA ILE A 511 -11.20 -5.78 -9.12
C ILE A 511 -11.61 -6.57 -10.36
N GLN A 512 -12.45 -5.98 -11.23
CA GLN A 512 -12.84 -6.61 -12.50
C GLN A 512 -11.62 -6.86 -13.39
N ALA A 513 -10.78 -5.84 -13.57
CA ALA A 513 -9.55 -5.95 -14.36
C ALA A 513 -8.57 -6.98 -13.76
N TYR A 514 -8.46 -7.06 -12.44
CA TYR A 514 -7.69 -8.08 -11.76
C TYR A 514 -8.21 -9.48 -12.09
N ILE A 515 -9.51 -9.74 -11.91
CA ILE A 515 -10.08 -11.07 -12.18
C ILE A 515 -9.88 -11.49 -13.64
N ASP A 516 -10.03 -10.57 -14.59
CA ASP A 516 -9.80 -10.88 -16.00
C ASP A 516 -8.32 -11.14 -16.31
N ARG A 517 -7.40 -10.40 -15.70
CA ARG A 517 -5.95 -10.66 -15.79
C ARG A 517 -5.61 -12.04 -15.21
N MET A 518 -6.16 -12.39 -14.06
CA MET A 518 -5.91 -13.68 -13.40
C MET A 518 -6.36 -14.85 -14.27
N LYS A 519 -7.54 -14.75 -14.90
CA LYS A 519 -8.03 -15.75 -15.87
C LYS A 519 -7.08 -15.97 -17.06
N GLN A 520 -6.30 -14.95 -17.43
CA GLN A 520 -5.36 -14.99 -18.55
C GLN A 520 -3.95 -15.46 -18.16
N LEU A 521 -3.54 -15.26 -16.92
CA LEU A 521 -2.17 -15.53 -16.47
C LEU A 521 -2.03 -16.87 -15.75
N TYR A 522 -3.05 -17.30 -15.00
CA TYR A 522 -2.97 -18.49 -14.18
C TYR A 522 -3.14 -19.77 -15.03
N PRO A 523 -2.23 -20.74 -14.89
CA PRO A 523 -2.47 -22.11 -15.35
C PRO A 523 -3.81 -22.62 -14.81
N LYS A 524 -4.63 -23.23 -15.66
CA LYS A 524 -5.94 -23.72 -15.21
C LYS A 524 -5.77 -24.72 -14.08
N GLY A 525 -6.62 -24.61 -13.06
CA GLY A 525 -6.54 -25.39 -11.82
C GLY A 525 -5.75 -24.73 -10.69
N SER A 526 -4.76 -23.88 -11.01
CA SER A 526 -4.01 -23.10 -10.00
C SER A 526 -4.78 -21.87 -9.54
N TYR A 527 -4.36 -21.27 -8.43
CA TYR A 527 -5.06 -20.13 -7.82
C TYR A 527 -4.16 -19.37 -6.84
N ALA A 528 -4.46 -18.08 -6.62
CA ALA A 528 -3.82 -17.29 -5.59
C ALA A 528 -4.35 -17.63 -4.19
N MET A 529 -3.52 -17.38 -3.18
CA MET A 529 -3.91 -17.22 -1.79
C MET A 529 -4.32 -15.76 -1.56
N ASN A 530 -5.58 -15.55 -1.19
CA ASN A 530 -6.10 -14.23 -0.87
C ASN A 530 -5.93 -13.96 0.64
N PHE A 531 -5.48 -12.77 1.00
CA PHE A 531 -5.28 -12.38 2.40
C PHE A 531 -5.55 -10.87 2.57
N ILE A 532 -5.88 -10.46 3.81
CA ILE A 532 -5.90 -9.06 4.23
C ILE A 532 -4.80 -8.75 5.25
N THR A 533 -4.12 -9.77 5.76
CA THR A 533 -2.88 -9.66 6.52
C THR A 533 -2.19 -11.03 6.56
N ASN A 534 -0.92 -11.04 6.93
CA ASN A 534 -0.02 -12.17 7.14
C ASN A 534 1.11 -11.70 8.08
N HIS A 535 2.11 -12.54 8.34
CA HIS A 535 3.24 -12.16 9.20
C HIS A 535 3.97 -10.88 8.77
N ASP A 536 4.25 -10.69 7.47
CA ASP A 536 5.00 -9.53 6.98
C ASP A 536 4.17 -8.25 7.09
N THR A 537 2.97 -8.29 6.52
CA THR A 537 2.08 -7.13 6.49
C THR A 537 1.70 -6.67 7.89
N ASN A 538 1.42 -7.58 8.84
CA ASN A 538 1.14 -7.20 10.21
C ASN A 538 2.33 -6.51 10.90
N SER A 539 3.54 -7.08 10.76
CA SER A 539 4.73 -6.54 11.42
C SER A 539 5.21 -5.23 10.79
N TRP A 540 5.15 -5.10 9.46
CA TRP A 540 5.77 -4.00 8.73
C TRP A 540 4.79 -2.95 8.22
N GLU A 541 3.63 -3.35 7.68
CA GLU A 541 2.69 -2.43 7.00
C GLU A 541 1.63 -1.88 7.97
N GLY A 542 1.03 -2.76 8.78
CA GLY A 542 0.07 -2.40 9.83
C GLY A 542 -0.92 -3.50 10.18
N THR A 543 -1.72 -3.24 11.21
CA THR A 543 -2.88 -4.08 11.55
C THR A 543 -3.94 -3.95 10.46
N THR A 544 -4.86 -4.93 10.40
CA THR A 544 -6.02 -4.84 9.51
C THR A 544 -6.85 -3.59 9.77
N LYS A 545 -6.92 -3.12 11.02
CA LYS A 545 -7.61 -1.87 11.38
C LYS A 545 -6.86 -0.62 10.90
N GLU A 546 -5.54 -0.59 11.02
CA GLU A 546 -4.74 0.52 10.48
C GLU A 546 -4.87 0.64 8.96
N MET A 547 -4.88 -0.49 8.24
CA MET A 547 -4.94 -0.50 6.79
C MET A 547 -6.37 -0.30 6.24
N PHE A 548 -7.38 -0.89 6.87
CA PHE A 548 -8.74 -0.95 6.31
C PHE A 548 -9.80 -0.21 7.12
N GLY A 549 -9.54 0.12 8.39
CA GLY A 549 -10.51 0.78 9.26
C GLY A 549 -11.88 0.09 9.25
N GLU A 550 -12.94 0.86 9.01
CA GLU A 550 -14.33 0.34 8.95
C GLU A 550 -14.56 -0.64 7.80
N SER A 551 -13.71 -0.63 6.77
CA SER A 551 -13.85 -1.52 5.61
C SER A 551 -13.26 -2.93 5.83
N GLU A 552 -12.62 -3.20 6.98
CA GLU A 552 -11.96 -4.49 7.28
C GLU A 552 -12.85 -5.71 6.97
N LYS A 553 -14.11 -5.66 7.39
CA LYS A 553 -15.05 -6.77 7.19
C LYS A 553 -15.46 -6.94 5.73
N ALA A 554 -15.53 -5.84 4.97
CA ALA A 554 -15.80 -5.89 3.53
C ALA A 554 -14.60 -6.47 2.78
N MET A 555 -13.36 -6.15 3.18
CA MET A 555 -12.15 -6.73 2.60
C MET A 555 -12.03 -8.23 2.92
N ALA A 556 -12.38 -8.63 4.15
CA ALA A 556 -12.48 -10.05 4.51
C ALA A 556 -13.56 -10.77 3.68
N ALA A 557 -14.73 -10.15 3.47
CA ALA A 557 -15.76 -10.71 2.59
C ALA A 557 -15.26 -10.89 1.15
N LEU A 558 -14.53 -9.91 0.61
CA LEU A 558 -13.92 -9.97 -0.71
C LEU A 558 -12.89 -11.12 -0.81
N MET A 559 -12.02 -11.23 0.19
CA MET A 559 -11.01 -12.30 0.31
C MET A 559 -11.64 -13.71 0.24
N PHE A 560 -12.79 -13.92 0.90
CA PHE A 560 -13.47 -15.22 0.94
C PHE A 560 -14.37 -15.52 -0.27
N THR A 561 -14.82 -14.51 -1.01
CA THR A 561 -15.79 -14.67 -2.10
C THR A 561 -15.16 -14.68 -3.48
N LEU A 562 -14.03 -13.98 -3.68
CA LEU A 562 -13.25 -14.06 -4.92
C LEU A 562 -12.60 -15.46 -5.11
N PRO A 563 -12.26 -15.85 -6.35
CA PRO A 563 -11.48 -17.05 -6.62
C PRO A 563 -10.14 -17.03 -5.88
N GLY A 564 -9.78 -18.15 -5.27
CA GLY A 564 -8.57 -18.27 -4.47
C GLY A 564 -8.81 -18.95 -3.13
N MET A 565 -7.71 -19.21 -2.42
CA MET A 565 -7.72 -19.79 -1.08
C MET A 565 -7.52 -18.69 -0.03
N PRO A 566 -8.44 -18.49 0.91
CA PRO A 566 -8.30 -17.46 1.94
C PRO A 566 -7.25 -17.86 2.99
N LEU A 567 -6.53 -16.85 3.50
CA LEU A 567 -5.64 -16.93 4.65
C LEU A 567 -6.19 -16.13 5.82
N ILE A 568 -6.08 -16.71 7.02
CA ILE A 568 -6.25 -16.02 8.30
C ILE A 568 -4.92 -16.04 9.04
N TYR A 569 -4.39 -14.88 9.41
CA TYR A 569 -3.18 -14.78 10.23
C TYR A 569 -3.51 -14.94 11.73
N SER A 570 -2.54 -15.46 12.50
CA SER A 570 -2.67 -15.62 13.94
C SER A 570 -3.20 -14.37 14.64
N GLY A 571 -4.37 -14.48 15.28
CA GLY A 571 -5.01 -13.40 16.03
C GLY A 571 -5.95 -12.52 15.21
N GLN A 572 -5.97 -12.63 13.88
CA GLN A 572 -6.88 -11.85 13.03
C GLN A 572 -8.36 -12.10 13.37
N GLU A 573 -8.74 -13.36 13.65
CA GLU A 573 -10.09 -13.71 14.10
C GLU A 573 -10.39 -13.22 15.53
N ALA A 574 -9.34 -12.95 16.29
CA ALA A 574 -9.41 -12.36 17.63
C ALA A 574 -9.34 -10.82 17.60
N GLY A 575 -9.50 -10.19 16.43
CA GLY A 575 -9.50 -8.72 16.32
C GLY A 575 -8.15 -8.08 16.64
N LEU A 576 -7.05 -8.82 16.45
CA LEU A 576 -5.68 -8.38 16.73
C LEU A 576 -5.41 -6.99 16.15
N ASP A 577 -5.34 -6.02 17.05
CA ASP A 577 -5.02 -4.62 16.74
C ASP A 577 -3.64 -4.26 17.28
N LYS A 578 -2.67 -5.09 16.90
CA LYS A 578 -1.28 -4.93 17.29
C LYS A 578 -0.38 -5.44 16.17
N ARG A 579 0.58 -4.62 15.78
CA ARG A 579 1.72 -5.04 14.96
C ARG A 579 2.64 -5.89 15.83
N LEU A 580 2.75 -7.19 15.54
CA LEU A 580 3.57 -8.10 16.33
C LEU A 580 5.05 -7.82 16.06
N LEU A 581 5.85 -7.68 17.11
CA LEU A 581 7.29 -7.50 16.97
C LEU A 581 7.93 -8.77 16.38
N PHE A 582 8.56 -8.62 15.22
CA PHE A 582 9.01 -9.77 14.43
C PHE A 582 10.17 -10.54 15.08
N PHE A 583 11.16 -9.82 15.64
CA PHE A 583 12.38 -10.41 16.21
C PHE A 583 12.33 -10.61 17.74
N GLU A 584 11.18 -10.36 18.35
CA GLU A 584 11.01 -10.37 19.81
C GLU A 584 9.91 -11.36 20.20
N LYS A 585 9.76 -11.63 21.51
CA LYS A 585 8.59 -12.36 22.03
C LYS A 585 7.52 -11.37 22.46
N ASP A 586 6.41 -11.41 21.76
CA ASP A 586 5.35 -10.41 21.78
C ASP A 586 3.97 -11.07 21.57
N GLN A 587 3.39 -11.54 22.68
CA GLN A 587 2.20 -12.39 22.66
C GLN A 587 0.97 -11.71 22.03
N ILE A 588 0.17 -12.50 21.30
CA ILE A 588 -1.17 -12.17 20.84
C ILE A 588 -2.15 -12.08 22.01
N ASP A 589 -2.96 -11.02 22.03
CA ASP A 589 -4.09 -10.90 22.95
C ASP A 589 -5.31 -11.65 22.38
N TRP A 590 -5.84 -12.59 23.15
CA TRP A 590 -6.99 -13.41 22.78
C TRP A 590 -8.30 -12.96 23.44
N ASN A 591 -8.30 -11.82 24.16
CA ASN A 591 -9.46 -11.33 24.90
C ASN A 591 -10.58 -10.79 23.99
N ASP A 592 -10.24 -10.24 22.82
CA ASP A 592 -11.22 -9.88 21.80
C ASP A 592 -11.52 -11.10 20.94
N GLN A 593 -12.80 -11.44 20.80
CA GLN A 593 -13.29 -12.55 19.97
C GLN A 593 -14.43 -12.07 19.07
N SER A 594 -14.53 -10.75 18.85
CA SER A 594 -15.64 -10.12 18.14
C SER A 594 -15.69 -10.47 16.66
N LEU A 595 -14.56 -10.81 16.03
CA LEU A 595 -14.49 -11.21 14.63
C LEU A 595 -14.61 -12.73 14.41
N LYS A 596 -14.38 -13.57 15.43
CA LYS A 596 -14.47 -15.03 15.33
C LYS A 596 -15.79 -15.51 14.69
N PRO A 597 -16.98 -15.04 15.11
CA PRO A 597 -18.24 -15.46 14.49
C PRO A 597 -18.34 -15.13 13.00
N LEU A 598 -17.72 -14.03 12.56
CA LEU A 598 -17.73 -13.62 11.16
C LEU A 598 -16.85 -14.57 10.33
N TYR A 599 -15.63 -14.87 10.79
CA TYR A 599 -14.75 -15.80 10.10
C TYR A 599 -15.29 -17.24 10.10
N GLU A 600 -15.94 -17.69 11.18
CA GLU A 600 -16.67 -18.96 11.20
C GLU A 600 -17.74 -19.03 10.11
N GLN A 601 -18.51 -17.95 9.94
CA GLN A 601 -19.53 -17.88 8.88
C GLN A 601 -18.91 -17.91 7.49
N PHE A 602 -17.82 -17.18 7.25
CA PHE A 602 -17.14 -17.17 5.95
C PHE A 602 -16.54 -18.54 5.59
N ILE A 603 -15.91 -19.21 6.56
CA ILE A 603 -15.35 -20.55 6.35
C ILE A 603 -16.48 -21.55 6.10
N ARG A 604 -17.55 -21.50 6.90
CA ARG A 604 -18.71 -22.39 6.73
C ARG A 604 -19.34 -22.21 5.34
N MET A 605 -19.56 -20.96 4.93
CA MET A 605 -20.06 -20.60 3.60
C MET A 605 -19.20 -21.21 2.49
N LYS A 606 -17.87 -21.11 2.60
CA LYS A 606 -16.95 -21.72 1.63
C LYS A 606 -17.07 -23.24 1.57
N LYS A 607 -17.16 -23.91 2.73
CA LYS A 607 -17.29 -25.38 2.79
C LYS A 607 -18.61 -25.89 2.22
N GLU A 608 -19.71 -25.23 2.56
CA GLU A 608 -21.06 -25.63 2.16
C GLU A 608 -21.36 -25.37 0.67
N ASN A 609 -20.59 -24.50 0.00
CA ASN A 609 -20.93 -24.05 -1.34
C ASN A 609 -19.79 -24.22 -2.35
N GLN A 610 -19.98 -25.16 -3.28
CA GLN A 610 -19.00 -25.47 -4.34
C GLN A 610 -18.64 -24.27 -5.21
N ALA A 611 -19.51 -23.26 -5.33
CA ALA A 611 -19.19 -22.07 -6.09
C ALA A 611 -17.94 -21.35 -5.53
N LEU A 612 -17.66 -21.48 -4.23
CA LEU A 612 -16.56 -20.80 -3.54
C LEU A 612 -15.31 -21.66 -3.33
N TRP A 613 -15.31 -22.90 -3.83
CA TRP A 613 -14.15 -23.78 -3.73
C TRP A 613 -12.94 -23.22 -4.49
N ASN A 614 -11.76 -23.76 -4.19
CA ASN A 614 -10.45 -23.33 -4.67
C ASN A 614 -10.18 -23.86 -6.08
N GLY A 615 -9.57 -23.04 -6.94
CA GLY A 615 -9.15 -23.45 -8.28
C GLY A 615 -10.27 -24.03 -9.13
N SER A 616 -9.98 -25.12 -9.82
CA SER A 616 -10.91 -25.83 -10.71
C SER A 616 -12.09 -26.48 -9.98
N PHE A 617 -12.06 -26.57 -8.65
CA PHE A 617 -13.19 -27.08 -7.87
C PHE A 617 -14.29 -26.01 -7.68
N GLY A 618 -13.94 -24.73 -7.84
CA GLY A 618 -14.82 -23.59 -7.64
C GLY A 618 -15.42 -23.01 -8.92
N GLY A 619 -16.46 -22.18 -8.75
CA GLY A 619 -17.10 -21.47 -9.86
C GLY A 619 -16.31 -20.26 -10.32
N GLU A 620 -16.38 -19.96 -11.61
CA GLU A 620 -15.86 -18.70 -12.16
C GLU A 620 -16.70 -17.49 -11.74
N VAL A 621 -16.09 -16.31 -11.74
CA VAL A 621 -16.77 -15.04 -11.49
C VAL A 621 -17.50 -14.56 -12.75
N LYS A 622 -18.79 -14.27 -12.59
CA LYS A 622 -19.65 -13.54 -13.52
C LYS A 622 -20.10 -12.24 -12.84
N PHE A 623 -19.58 -11.10 -13.27
CA PHE A 623 -20.01 -9.81 -12.73
C PHE A 623 -21.46 -9.50 -13.09
N LEU A 624 -22.18 -8.91 -12.13
CA LEU A 624 -23.55 -8.44 -12.30
C LEU A 624 -23.51 -6.91 -12.42
N ASN A 625 -24.31 -6.35 -13.32
CA ASN A 625 -24.30 -4.91 -13.54
C ASN A 625 -25.00 -4.19 -12.38
N SER A 626 -24.41 -3.11 -11.88
CA SER A 626 -25.00 -2.25 -10.85
C SER A 626 -25.16 -0.83 -11.37
N THR A 627 -26.24 -0.15 -10.98
CA THR A 627 -26.45 1.25 -11.36
C THR A 627 -25.49 2.23 -10.68
N ASP A 628 -24.78 1.80 -9.63
CA ASP A 628 -23.77 2.61 -8.93
C ASP A 628 -22.38 1.95 -9.04
N PRO A 629 -21.36 2.68 -9.52
CA PRO A 629 -20.02 2.13 -9.77
C PRO A 629 -19.24 1.78 -8.49
N ARG A 630 -19.76 2.10 -7.30
CA ARG A 630 -19.15 1.74 -6.00
C ARG A 630 -19.57 0.37 -5.50
N ILE A 631 -20.58 -0.23 -6.13
CA ILE A 631 -21.13 -1.52 -5.72
C ILE A 631 -20.53 -2.63 -6.57
N LEU A 632 -19.75 -3.49 -5.93
CA LEU A 632 -19.28 -4.72 -6.54
C LEU A 632 -20.37 -5.79 -6.40
N ALA A 633 -20.88 -6.26 -7.53
CA ALA A 633 -21.83 -7.37 -7.57
C ALA A 633 -21.32 -8.47 -8.50
N PHE A 634 -21.30 -9.71 -8.04
CA PHE A 634 -20.94 -10.85 -8.88
C PHE A 634 -21.58 -12.15 -8.41
N GLU A 635 -21.74 -13.06 -9.37
CA GLU A 635 -22.15 -14.44 -9.17
C GLU A 635 -20.95 -15.38 -9.35
N ARG A 636 -20.91 -16.44 -8.56
CA ARG A 636 -20.12 -17.64 -8.84
C ARG A 636 -21.05 -18.84 -8.89
N GLU A 637 -20.85 -19.73 -9.86
CA GLU A 637 -21.67 -20.95 -10.01
C GLU A 637 -20.80 -22.18 -10.29
N MET A 638 -21.07 -23.27 -9.58
CA MET A 638 -20.47 -24.58 -9.83
C MET A 638 -21.46 -25.70 -9.48
N ASN A 639 -21.68 -26.62 -10.43
CA ASN A 639 -22.59 -27.78 -10.27
C ASN A 639 -23.98 -27.41 -9.72
N GLY A 640 -24.53 -26.27 -10.13
CA GLY A 640 -25.82 -25.75 -9.68
C GLY A 640 -25.81 -25.04 -8.31
N ASN A 641 -24.69 -25.05 -7.57
CA ASN A 641 -24.50 -24.18 -6.42
C ASN A 641 -24.12 -22.79 -6.92
N LYS A 642 -24.84 -21.77 -6.47
CA LYS A 642 -24.66 -20.37 -6.81
C LYS A 642 -24.39 -19.55 -5.57
N VAL A 643 -23.47 -18.61 -5.66
CA VAL A 643 -23.26 -17.55 -4.67
C VAL A 643 -23.32 -16.20 -5.36
N ILE A 644 -24.12 -15.28 -4.83
CA ILE A 644 -24.13 -13.88 -5.25
C ILE A 644 -23.55 -13.03 -4.12
N SER A 645 -22.53 -12.26 -4.43
CA SER A 645 -21.90 -11.31 -3.51
C SER A 645 -22.21 -9.89 -3.94
N VAL A 646 -22.69 -9.07 -3.01
CA VAL A 646 -22.99 -7.64 -3.19
C VAL A 646 -22.25 -6.86 -2.13
N ILE A 647 -21.31 -6.00 -2.51
CA ILE A 647 -20.41 -5.31 -1.58
C ILE A 647 -20.37 -3.82 -1.92
N ASN A 648 -20.67 -2.97 -0.94
CA ASN A 648 -20.42 -1.54 -1.02
C ASN A 648 -18.95 -1.26 -0.71
N LEU A 649 -18.19 -0.80 -1.70
CA LEU A 649 -16.77 -0.48 -1.56
C LEU A 649 -16.55 1.01 -1.26
N SER A 650 -17.45 1.64 -0.49
CA SER A 650 -17.33 3.05 -0.14
C SER A 650 -17.79 3.36 1.29
N ALA A 651 -17.34 4.51 1.80
CA ALA A 651 -17.74 5.08 3.08
C ALA A 651 -19.13 5.77 3.06
N GLU A 652 -19.90 5.61 1.98
CA GLU A 652 -21.18 6.27 1.79
C GLU A 652 -22.34 5.28 1.79
N ASN A 653 -23.53 5.75 2.17
CA ASN A 653 -24.76 5.01 1.90
C ASN A 653 -25.03 5.03 0.39
N VAL A 654 -25.32 3.87 -0.19
CA VAL A 654 -25.56 3.74 -1.63
C VAL A 654 -26.89 3.04 -1.88
N GLU A 655 -27.79 3.72 -2.58
CA GLU A 655 -28.97 3.10 -3.18
C GLU A 655 -28.61 2.67 -4.61
N THR A 656 -28.79 1.39 -4.92
CA THR A 656 -28.46 0.84 -6.24
C THR A 656 -29.46 -0.21 -6.70
N VAL A 657 -29.51 -0.44 -8.00
CA VAL A 657 -30.20 -1.57 -8.62
C VAL A 657 -29.14 -2.50 -9.21
N ILE A 658 -29.26 -3.80 -8.91
CA ILE A 658 -28.44 -4.86 -9.49
C ILE A 658 -29.26 -5.58 -10.54
N ASN A 659 -28.74 -5.62 -11.77
CA ASN A 659 -29.31 -6.34 -12.89
C ASN A 659 -28.74 -7.77 -12.88
N ALA A 660 -29.57 -8.72 -12.48
CA ALA A 660 -29.25 -10.13 -12.31
C ALA A 660 -29.95 -11.00 -13.36
N ASP A 661 -29.98 -10.55 -14.61
CA ASP A 661 -30.54 -11.31 -15.72
C ASP A 661 -29.89 -12.70 -15.83
N GLY A 662 -30.70 -13.74 -15.65
CA GLY A 662 -30.26 -15.16 -15.61
C GLY A 662 -29.76 -15.65 -14.26
N SER A 663 -29.69 -14.79 -13.24
CA SER A 663 -29.22 -15.08 -11.88
C SER A 663 -30.33 -14.94 -10.82
N ALA A 664 -31.51 -14.43 -11.20
CA ALA A 664 -32.68 -14.32 -10.35
C ALA A 664 -33.19 -15.70 -9.83
N GLY A 665 -33.75 -15.71 -8.62
CA GLY A 665 -34.35 -16.87 -8.00
C GLY A 665 -34.36 -16.82 -6.47
N SER A 666 -34.68 -17.95 -5.85
CA SER A 666 -34.69 -18.09 -4.39
C SER A 666 -33.29 -18.42 -3.85
N PHE A 667 -32.82 -17.60 -2.91
CA PHE A 667 -31.56 -17.74 -2.20
C PHE A 667 -31.77 -17.71 -0.68
N HIS A 668 -30.69 -17.96 0.04
CA HIS A 668 -30.54 -17.72 1.46
C HIS A 668 -29.45 -16.66 1.66
N SER A 669 -29.72 -15.60 2.43
CA SER A 669 -28.73 -14.62 2.86
C SER A 669 -27.93 -15.20 4.03
N TYR A 670 -26.62 -15.42 3.85
CA TYR A 670 -25.77 -16.04 4.87
C TYR A 670 -25.67 -15.21 6.14
N LEU A 671 -25.53 -13.89 6.00
CA LEU A 671 -25.33 -12.98 7.15
C LEU A 671 -26.63 -12.71 7.90
N ALA A 672 -27.75 -12.59 7.19
CA ALA A 672 -29.06 -12.40 7.80
C ALA A 672 -29.69 -13.73 8.29
N ASN A 673 -29.13 -14.87 7.87
CA ASN A 673 -29.66 -16.21 8.09
C ASN A 673 -31.15 -16.34 7.71
N ALA A 674 -31.52 -15.82 6.53
CA ALA A 674 -32.91 -15.70 6.11
C ALA A 674 -33.07 -16.02 4.61
N SER A 675 -34.22 -16.58 4.23
CA SER A 675 -34.58 -16.72 2.81
C SER A 675 -34.70 -15.35 2.14
N PHE A 676 -34.21 -15.26 0.92
CA PHE A 676 -34.18 -14.04 0.12
C PHE A 676 -34.54 -14.36 -1.33
N GLU A 677 -35.50 -13.65 -1.90
CA GLU A 677 -35.84 -13.78 -3.33
C GLU A 677 -35.08 -12.70 -4.10
N PHE A 678 -34.14 -13.12 -4.95
CA PHE A 678 -33.33 -12.22 -5.78
C PHE A 678 -34.04 -11.99 -7.11
N ASN A 679 -34.51 -10.77 -7.36
CA ASN A 679 -35.25 -10.43 -8.58
C ASN A 679 -34.32 -10.15 -9.77
N GLN A 680 -34.86 -10.10 -10.99
CA GLN A 680 -34.10 -9.73 -12.19
C GLN A 680 -33.46 -8.34 -12.07
N GLU A 681 -34.21 -7.39 -11.51
CA GLU A 681 -33.71 -6.10 -11.05
C GLU A 681 -33.91 -6.04 -9.53
N GLN A 682 -32.82 -6.08 -8.77
CA GLN A 682 -32.86 -6.09 -7.32
C GLN A 682 -32.33 -4.77 -6.76
N THR A 683 -33.19 -4.02 -6.07
CA THR A 683 -32.80 -2.79 -5.37
C THR A 683 -32.16 -3.13 -4.03
N PHE A 684 -31.07 -2.43 -3.70
CA PHE A 684 -30.41 -2.43 -2.41
C PHE A 684 -30.21 -1.00 -1.91
N ASN A 685 -30.27 -0.83 -0.59
CA ASN A 685 -29.81 0.37 0.11
C ASN A 685 -28.74 -0.10 1.10
N LEU A 686 -27.48 0.10 0.73
CA LEU A 686 -26.31 -0.43 1.43
C LEU A 686 -25.68 0.67 2.28
N ALA A 687 -25.48 0.40 3.55
CA ALA A 687 -24.69 1.24 4.44
C ALA A 687 -23.20 1.25 4.01
N PRO A 688 -22.39 2.22 4.50
CA PRO A 688 -20.95 2.23 4.29
C PRO A 688 -20.34 0.86 4.55
N TRP A 689 -19.56 0.36 3.59
CA TRP A 689 -18.87 -0.93 3.68
C TRP A 689 -19.77 -2.17 3.89
N GLU A 690 -21.09 -2.03 3.72
CA GLU A 690 -22.01 -3.14 3.88
C GLU A 690 -21.83 -4.17 2.76
N PHE A 691 -21.92 -5.45 3.11
CA PHE A 691 -21.91 -6.55 2.18
C PHE A 691 -23.02 -7.54 2.48
N ASN A 692 -23.56 -8.14 1.43
CA ASN A 692 -24.58 -9.17 1.48
C ASN A 692 -24.15 -10.34 0.59
N ILE A 693 -24.23 -11.56 1.11
CA ILE A 693 -23.84 -12.77 0.38
C ILE A 693 -25.00 -13.76 0.40
N PHE A 694 -25.42 -14.18 -0.79
CA PHE A 694 -26.58 -15.03 -1.02
C PHE A 694 -26.16 -16.36 -1.63
N SER A 695 -26.84 -17.45 -1.26
CA SER A 695 -26.59 -18.78 -1.80
C SER A 695 -27.86 -19.57 -2.01
N ASN A 696 -27.90 -20.37 -3.09
CA ASN A 696 -29.01 -21.28 -3.35
C ASN A 696 -28.78 -22.70 -2.78
N ALA A 697 -27.62 -22.96 -2.19
CA ALA A 697 -27.32 -24.24 -1.56
C ALA A 697 -28.16 -24.39 -0.28
N ALA A 698 -28.74 -25.58 -0.09
CA ALA A 698 -29.49 -25.87 1.13
C ALA A 698 -28.53 -25.90 2.33
N ILE A 699 -28.81 -25.08 3.35
CA ILE A 699 -28.10 -25.18 4.63
C ILE A 699 -28.61 -26.45 5.32
N GLU A 700 -27.82 -27.53 5.30
CA GLU A 700 -28.08 -28.71 6.12
C GLU A 700 -27.83 -28.36 7.60
N ASN A 701 -28.90 -27.99 8.32
CA ASN A 701 -28.87 -27.78 9.76
C ASN A 701 -28.74 -29.12 10.52
N GLU A 702 -27.54 -29.68 10.60
CA GLU A 702 -27.23 -30.81 11.50
C GLU A 702 -25.96 -30.51 12.33
N GLY A 703 -26.12 -29.81 13.47
CA GLY A 703 -25.08 -29.53 14.48
C GLY A 703 -25.65 -28.84 15.73
N PRO A 704 -25.14 -29.09 16.96
CA PRO A 704 -25.95 -29.41 18.13
C PRO A 704 -26.71 -28.23 18.74
N THR A 705 -27.94 -28.53 19.18
CA THR A 705 -28.78 -27.65 19.99
C THR A 705 -28.14 -27.41 21.37
N PRO A 706 -28.07 -26.15 21.86
CA PRO A 706 -27.73 -25.88 23.25
C PRO A 706 -28.86 -26.37 24.16
N SER A 707 -28.52 -27.16 25.18
CA SER A 707 -29.48 -27.56 26.22
C SER A 707 -29.83 -26.38 27.15
N PRO A 708 -31.09 -26.26 27.60
CA PRO A 708 -31.52 -25.16 28.45
C PRO A 708 -31.37 -25.48 29.94
N THR A 709 -30.99 -24.49 30.75
CA THR A 709 -31.13 -24.52 32.22
C THR A 709 -31.39 -23.11 32.76
N PRO A 710 -32.05 -22.96 33.93
CA PRO A 710 -33.44 -22.51 33.99
C PRO A 710 -33.65 -21.12 34.60
N ASP A 711 -34.80 -20.53 34.25
CA ASP A 711 -35.40 -19.35 34.84
C ASP A 711 -35.90 -19.58 36.28
N PRO A 712 -35.99 -18.52 37.11
CA PRO A 712 -37.11 -18.35 38.02
C PRO A 712 -37.84 -17.01 37.79
N SER A 713 -39.01 -17.09 37.16
CA SER A 713 -40.14 -16.15 37.22
C SER A 713 -40.85 -16.17 38.62
N PRO A 714 -41.89 -15.35 38.90
CA PRO A 714 -42.17 -13.92 38.59
C PRO A 714 -42.77 -13.14 39.81
N GLY A 715 -42.88 -11.80 39.73
CA GLY A 715 -43.67 -11.03 40.72
C GLY A 715 -43.81 -9.51 40.52
N ASN A 716 -44.83 -9.11 39.74
CA ASN A 716 -45.74 -7.93 39.83
C ASN A 716 -45.50 -6.92 40.99
N THR A 717 -45.59 -5.58 40.88
CA THR A 717 -46.63 -4.69 40.29
C THR A 717 -46.11 -3.25 40.11
N GLY A 718 -46.61 -2.50 39.13
CA GLY A 718 -46.13 -1.15 38.81
C GLY A 718 -46.51 0.01 39.74
N ASN A 719 -45.80 1.12 39.60
CA ASN A 719 -46.36 2.45 39.33
C ASN A 719 -45.25 3.46 39.00
N ILE A 720 -45.65 4.47 38.22
CA ILE A 720 -44.85 5.50 37.57
C ILE A 720 -44.13 6.43 38.56
N SER A 721 -42.84 6.69 38.31
CA SER A 721 -42.19 7.98 38.60
C SER A 721 -40.95 8.19 37.71
N VAL A 722 -41.01 9.17 36.83
CA VAL A 722 -39.84 9.91 36.30
C VAL A 722 -39.81 11.19 37.15
N PRO A 723 -38.70 11.56 37.84
CA PRO A 723 -37.46 11.95 37.17
C PRO A 723 -36.15 11.59 37.90
N GLY A 724 -35.09 11.41 37.11
CA GLY A 724 -33.71 11.33 37.57
C GLY A 724 -32.88 10.50 36.61
N LEU A 725 -32.22 11.15 35.65
CA LEU A 725 -31.16 10.56 34.84
C LEU A 725 -30.17 9.86 35.79
N GLY A 726 -30.09 8.54 35.71
CA GLY A 726 -29.07 7.78 36.42
C GLY A 726 -27.70 8.20 35.89
N GLU A 727 -27.00 9.04 36.63
CA GLU A 727 -25.58 9.26 36.41
C GLU A 727 -24.87 7.92 36.70
N THR A 728 -24.34 7.31 35.65
CA THR A 728 -23.36 6.23 35.76
C THR A 728 -22.12 6.76 36.47
N GLU A 729 -21.64 6.00 37.47
CA GLU A 729 -20.44 6.33 38.24
C GLU A 729 -19.25 6.58 37.29
N GLY A 730 -18.59 7.73 37.41
CA GLY A 730 -17.45 8.11 36.56
C GLY A 730 -17.79 8.87 35.26
N VAL A 731 -19.07 9.17 34.96
CA VAL A 731 -19.50 9.95 33.79
C VAL A 731 -20.10 11.31 34.22
N HIS A 732 -19.69 12.40 33.56
CA HIS A 732 -20.27 13.72 33.75
C HIS A 732 -20.91 14.24 32.46
N THR A 733 -22.24 14.33 32.46
CA THR A 733 -23.00 14.84 31.31
C THR A 733 -23.23 16.33 31.43
N PHE A 734 -22.83 17.08 30.40
CA PHE A 734 -23.21 18.47 30.21
C PHE A 734 -24.42 18.54 29.28
N ASN A 735 -25.40 19.37 29.62
CA ASN A 735 -26.58 19.62 28.80
C ASN A 735 -26.45 20.95 28.04
N GLU A 736 -27.47 21.28 27.23
CA GLU A 736 -27.46 22.53 26.46
C GLU A 736 -27.39 23.78 27.33
N ASP A 737 -28.02 23.79 28.51
CA ASP A 737 -28.02 24.95 29.40
C ASP A 737 -26.64 25.17 30.03
N ASP A 738 -25.87 24.12 30.25
CA ASP A 738 -24.49 24.22 30.72
C ASP A 738 -23.60 24.89 29.68
N LEU A 739 -23.79 24.53 28.40
CA LEU A 739 -23.07 25.14 27.27
C LEU A 739 -23.51 26.60 27.03
N LYS A 740 -24.80 26.91 27.14
CA LYS A 740 -25.34 28.29 26.99
C LYS A 740 -24.85 29.24 28.09
N LYS A 741 -24.43 28.72 29.25
CA LYS A 741 -23.88 29.51 30.37
C LYS A 741 -22.39 29.80 30.24
N LEU A 742 -21.70 29.20 29.26
CA LEU A 742 -20.29 29.47 29.01
C LEU A 742 -20.07 30.97 28.70
N SER A 743 -19.18 31.61 29.45
CA SER A 743 -18.76 32.99 29.26
C SER A 743 -17.28 33.15 29.61
N GLY A 744 -16.59 34.13 29.03
CA GLY A 744 -15.15 34.28 29.21
C GLY A 744 -14.36 33.16 28.52
N ASP A 745 -13.57 32.41 29.30
CA ASP A 745 -12.59 31.41 28.85
C ASP A 745 -13.19 30.05 28.40
N ASN A 746 -14.52 29.93 28.31
CA ASN A 746 -15.23 28.72 27.84
C ASN A 746 -14.80 27.40 28.51
N VAL A 747 -14.58 27.43 29.82
CA VAL A 747 -14.11 26.25 30.58
C VAL A 747 -15.28 25.46 31.17
N LEU A 748 -15.34 24.17 30.87
CA LEU A 748 -16.18 23.17 31.54
C LEU A 748 -15.35 22.45 32.59
N ILE A 749 -15.79 22.52 33.86
CA ILE A 749 -15.13 21.84 34.97
C ILE A 749 -15.81 20.48 35.19
N VAL A 750 -15.02 19.41 35.12
CA VAL A 750 -15.49 18.04 35.29
C VAL A 750 -15.58 17.70 36.78
N LYS A 751 -16.58 16.89 37.18
CA LYS A 751 -16.68 16.38 38.57
C LYS A 751 -15.39 15.63 38.93
N LYS A 752 -15.00 15.72 40.21
CA LYS A 752 -13.67 15.33 40.72
C LYS A 752 -13.20 13.92 40.33
N ASP A 753 -14.12 12.99 40.07
CA ASP A 753 -13.83 11.58 39.78
C ASP A 753 -14.36 11.11 38.41
N ALA A 754 -14.91 12.01 37.59
CA ALA A 754 -15.39 11.64 36.27
C ALA A 754 -14.22 11.49 35.28
N LYS A 755 -14.19 10.34 34.60
CA LYS A 755 -13.21 9.96 33.59
C LYS A 755 -13.77 10.10 32.16
N GLN A 756 -15.08 10.32 32.05
CA GLN A 756 -15.78 10.52 30.79
C GLN A 756 -16.70 11.72 30.92
N ILE A 757 -16.78 12.53 29.87
CA ILE A 757 -17.82 13.53 29.72
C ILE A 757 -18.71 13.22 28.53
N LEU A 758 -19.94 13.71 28.58
CA LEU A 758 -20.88 13.68 27.48
C LEU A 758 -21.33 15.11 27.17
N LEU A 759 -21.14 15.57 25.94
CA LEU A 759 -21.67 16.82 25.42
C LEU A 759 -22.87 16.55 24.49
N PRO A 760 -23.84 17.47 24.38
CA PRO A 760 -24.84 17.42 23.33
C PRO A 760 -24.17 17.43 21.95
N ILE A 761 -24.73 16.71 20.97
CA ILE A 761 -24.19 16.70 19.61
C ILE A 761 -24.22 18.09 18.94
N GLN A 762 -25.10 19.00 19.40
CA GLN A 762 -25.20 20.39 18.96
C GLN A 762 -24.21 21.32 19.69
N ALA A 763 -23.18 20.80 20.37
CA ALA A 763 -22.29 21.62 21.18
C ALA A 763 -21.71 22.82 20.40
N VAL A 764 -21.34 22.63 19.13
CA VAL A 764 -20.81 23.71 18.31
C VAL A 764 -21.84 24.78 17.93
N ASP A 765 -23.10 24.42 17.75
CA ASP A 765 -24.18 25.38 17.49
C ASP A 765 -24.42 26.28 18.71
N LEU A 766 -24.15 25.75 19.90
CA LEU A 766 -24.33 26.44 21.18
C LEU A 766 -23.13 27.32 21.54
N THR A 767 -21.91 26.95 21.13
CA THR A 767 -20.68 27.68 21.48
C THR A 767 -20.13 28.56 20.35
N GLY A 768 -20.60 28.37 19.11
CA GLY A 768 -20.09 29.03 17.92
C GLY A 768 -18.66 28.62 17.59
N ASP A 769 -17.91 29.49 16.92
CA ASP A 769 -16.50 29.25 16.53
C ASP A 769 -15.50 29.31 17.70
N LYS A 770 -15.99 29.34 18.95
CA LYS A 770 -15.11 29.35 20.12
C LYS A 770 -14.77 27.92 20.56
N PRO A 771 -13.51 27.64 20.93
CA PRO A 771 -13.15 26.34 21.51
C PRO A 771 -13.83 26.12 22.86
N ILE A 772 -13.96 24.85 23.24
CA ILE A 772 -14.41 24.42 24.56
C ILE A 772 -13.22 23.81 25.30
N ARG A 773 -12.89 24.34 26.47
CA ARG A 773 -11.86 23.76 27.33
C ARG A 773 -12.50 22.89 28.40
N ILE A 774 -12.19 21.61 28.42
CA ILE A 774 -12.68 20.65 29.42
C ILE A 774 -11.57 20.39 30.43
N GLN A 775 -11.78 20.80 31.68
CA GLN A 775 -10.83 20.60 32.78
C GLN A 775 -11.18 19.35 33.59
N PHE A 776 -10.34 18.32 33.46
CA PHE A 776 -10.26 17.19 34.39
C PHE A 776 -9.17 17.48 35.41
N ASN A 777 -9.33 17.07 36.67
CA ASN A 777 -8.39 17.29 37.79
C ASN A 777 -7.01 17.90 37.43
N LYS A 778 -6.08 17.12 36.87
CA LYS A 778 -4.72 17.54 36.47
C LYS A 778 -4.48 17.68 34.96
N VAL A 779 -5.50 17.49 34.12
CA VAL A 779 -5.37 17.55 32.66
C VAL A 779 -6.55 18.31 32.06
N SER A 780 -6.30 19.23 31.15
CA SER A 780 -7.35 19.86 30.35
C SER A 780 -7.20 19.57 28.88
N VAL A 781 -8.34 19.44 28.21
CA VAL A 781 -8.47 19.18 26.79
C VAL A 781 -9.23 20.36 26.18
N GLU A 782 -8.62 21.09 25.25
CA GLU A 782 -9.28 22.19 24.54
C GLU A 782 -9.68 21.75 23.14
N LEU A 783 -10.98 21.54 22.93
CA LEU A 783 -11.55 21.12 21.66
C LEU A 783 -11.89 22.35 20.79
N PRO A 784 -11.24 22.53 19.62
CA PRO A 784 -11.62 23.54 18.64
C PRO A 784 -13.03 23.31 18.08
N ALA A 785 -13.66 24.40 17.62
CA ALA A 785 -14.99 24.34 17.01
C ALA A 785 -15.03 23.42 15.78
N GLU A 786 -13.95 23.33 15.01
CA GLU A 786 -13.82 22.47 13.84
C GLU A 786 -13.95 20.99 14.20
N ILE A 787 -13.41 20.57 15.35
CA ILE A 787 -13.54 19.18 15.82
C ILE A 787 -14.96 18.91 16.28
N LEU A 788 -15.60 19.88 16.92
CA LEU A 788 -17.01 19.77 17.30
C LEU A 788 -17.93 19.72 16.07
N LYS A 789 -17.61 20.48 15.00
CA LYS A 789 -18.29 20.39 13.70
C LYS A 789 -18.07 19.04 13.05
N ALA A 790 -16.86 18.50 13.08
CA ALA A 790 -16.56 17.17 12.55
C ALA A 790 -17.33 16.09 13.33
N ALA A 791 -17.37 16.17 14.66
CA ALA A 791 -18.15 15.29 15.51
C ALA A 791 -19.66 15.38 15.19
N GLN A 792 -20.20 16.59 15.03
CA GLN A 792 -21.58 16.80 14.63
C GLN A 792 -21.88 16.23 13.24
N ALA A 793 -21.02 16.48 12.25
CA ALA A 793 -21.16 15.98 10.89
C ALA A 793 -21.11 14.45 10.83
N SER A 794 -20.22 13.82 11.62
CA SER A 794 -20.10 12.36 11.73
C SER A 794 -21.34 11.67 12.30
N ALA A 795 -22.24 12.43 12.92
CA ALA A 795 -23.50 11.93 13.47
C ALA A 795 -24.74 12.42 12.67
N SER A 796 -24.55 12.87 11.42
CA SER A 796 -25.64 13.35 10.57
C SER A 796 -26.74 12.29 10.41
N GLY A 797 -28.01 12.73 10.50
CA GLY A 797 -29.18 11.85 10.41
C GLY A 797 -29.58 11.15 11.72
N GLN A 798 -28.78 11.25 12.79
CA GLN A 798 -29.08 10.63 14.08
C GLN A 798 -29.95 11.52 14.97
N PRO A 799 -30.82 10.96 15.84
CA PRO A 799 -31.64 11.76 16.74
C PRO A 799 -30.78 12.56 17.72
N ALA A 800 -30.95 13.88 17.65
CA ALA A 800 -30.29 14.91 18.44
C ALA A 800 -30.27 14.64 19.97
N ASP A 801 -31.38 14.13 20.49
CA ASP A 801 -31.61 13.87 21.91
C ASP A 801 -30.89 12.60 22.40
N LYS A 802 -30.71 11.62 21.49
CA LYS A 802 -30.06 10.33 21.74
C LYS A 802 -28.56 10.31 21.43
N THR A 803 -28.07 11.34 20.76
CA THR A 803 -26.69 11.44 20.28
C THR A 803 -25.86 12.37 21.16
N LYS A 804 -24.69 11.91 21.59
CA LYS A 804 -23.75 12.69 22.42
C LYS A 804 -22.33 12.58 21.88
N ILE A 805 -21.56 13.65 22.06
CA ILE A 805 -20.10 13.61 21.90
C ILE A 805 -19.53 13.13 23.23
N SER A 806 -18.73 12.07 23.21
CA SER A 806 -18.08 11.51 24.38
C SER A 806 -16.58 11.75 24.34
N LEU A 807 -16.05 12.41 25.36
CA LEU A 807 -14.61 12.54 25.58
C LEU A 807 -14.25 11.73 26.83
N LYS A 808 -13.45 10.67 26.65
CA LYS A 808 -12.85 9.91 27.75
C LYS A 808 -11.44 10.42 28.01
N VAL A 809 -11.10 10.62 29.27
CA VAL A 809 -9.77 10.98 29.77
C VAL A 809 -9.52 10.09 30.98
N VAL A 810 -8.98 8.90 30.70
CA VAL A 810 -8.84 7.82 31.66
C VAL A 810 -7.39 7.78 32.14
N PRO A 811 -7.11 7.92 33.45
CA PRO A 811 -5.76 7.70 33.96
C PRO A 811 -5.37 6.22 33.78
N VAL A 812 -4.22 5.99 33.18
CA VAL A 812 -3.62 4.65 33.04
C VAL A 812 -3.09 4.20 34.41
N GLU A 813 -3.28 2.93 34.74
CA GLU A 813 -2.82 2.37 36.01
C GLU A 813 -1.29 2.50 36.13
N GLN A 814 -0.80 2.88 37.32
CA GLN A 814 0.60 3.25 37.49
C GLN A 814 1.57 2.14 37.06
N SER A 815 1.27 0.88 37.38
CA SER A 815 2.09 -0.26 36.99
C SER A 815 2.11 -0.50 35.48
N GLU A 816 0.99 -0.24 34.80
CA GLU A 816 0.89 -0.35 33.35
C GLU A 816 1.69 0.77 32.69
N ALA A 817 1.52 2.01 33.15
CA ALA A 817 2.31 3.15 32.69
C ALA A 817 3.82 2.94 32.91
N GLU A 818 4.23 2.39 34.05
CA GLU A 818 5.62 2.04 34.32
C GLU A 818 6.14 0.95 33.37
N ASN A 819 5.31 -0.03 33.01
CA ASN A 819 5.71 -1.07 32.05
C ASN A 819 5.79 -0.53 30.62
N LEU A 820 4.87 0.34 30.22
CA LEU A 820 4.90 1.04 28.92
C LEU A 820 6.09 1.98 28.77
N LEU A 821 6.77 2.34 29.87
CA LEU A 821 7.97 3.17 29.85
C LEU A 821 9.27 2.37 30.08
N LYS A 822 9.17 1.05 30.32
CA LYS A 822 10.32 0.15 30.36
C LYS A 822 10.58 -0.36 28.96
N SER A 823 11.75 -0.03 28.40
CA SER A 823 12.24 -0.61 27.16
C SER A 823 13.64 -1.14 27.36
N ASP A 824 13.85 -2.41 27.00
CA ASP A 824 15.15 -3.08 27.03
C ASP A 824 16.11 -2.53 25.96
N ASN A 825 15.61 -1.67 25.05
CA ASN A 825 16.37 -1.01 23.99
C ASN A 825 16.95 0.37 24.38
N LEU A 826 16.63 0.89 25.57
CA LEU A 826 17.09 2.19 26.06
C LEU A 826 18.52 2.11 26.60
N THR A 827 19.50 2.22 25.72
CA THR A 827 20.90 2.35 26.14
C THR A 827 21.21 3.79 26.54
N ASN A 828 21.77 3.99 27.73
CA ASN A 828 22.19 5.31 28.22
C ASN A 828 21.05 6.32 28.38
N THR A 829 19.81 5.85 28.56
CA THR A 829 18.60 6.68 28.71
C THR A 829 17.94 6.40 30.05
N SER A 830 17.49 7.44 30.74
CA SER A 830 16.55 7.29 31.85
C SER A 830 15.26 8.05 31.55
N ILE A 831 14.12 7.43 31.86
CA ILE A 831 12.80 8.00 31.66
C ILE A 831 12.11 8.10 33.02
N LYS A 832 11.62 9.29 33.34
CA LYS A 832 10.83 9.57 34.54
C LYS A 832 9.48 10.17 34.12
N MET A 833 8.39 9.51 34.48
CA MET A 833 7.05 10.08 34.31
C MET A 833 6.77 11.12 35.40
N ASN A 834 6.39 12.33 35.00
CA ASN A 834 6.05 13.43 35.90
C ASN A 834 4.54 13.69 35.87
N GLY A 835 3.80 12.95 36.69
CA GLY A 835 2.35 13.02 36.77
C GLY A 835 1.70 11.69 36.43
N VAL A 836 0.57 11.74 35.74
CA VAL A 836 -0.22 10.56 35.37
C VAL A 836 -0.25 10.46 33.84
N MET A 837 -0.13 9.24 33.32
CA MET A 837 -0.41 8.94 31.93
C MET A 837 -1.92 8.86 31.74
N TYR A 838 -2.44 9.50 30.70
CA TYR A 838 -3.87 9.48 30.39
C TYR A 838 -4.11 8.87 29.03
N ASP A 839 -5.01 7.90 28.96
CA ASP A 839 -5.64 7.44 27.72
C ASP A 839 -6.81 8.36 27.39
N ILE A 840 -6.73 9.03 26.25
CA ILE A 840 -7.70 10.02 25.81
C ILE A 840 -8.38 9.47 24.56
N THR A 841 -9.71 9.53 24.51
CA THR A 841 -10.49 9.15 23.32
C THR A 841 -11.65 10.11 23.10
N LEU A 842 -12.06 10.30 21.84
CA LEU A 842 -13.23 11.07 21.45
C LEU A 842 -14.11 10.23 20.55
N SER A 843 -15.38 10.13 20.90
CA SER A 843 -16.33 9.29 20.18
C SER A 843 -17.73 9.87 20.13
N ILE A 844 -18.54 9.34 19.22
CA ILE A 844 -19.96 9.57 19.16
C ILE A 844 -20.67 8.43 19.87
N MET A 845 -21.62 8.79 20.73
CA MET A 845 -22.50 7.87 21.44
C MET A 845 -23.92 8.02 20.91
N ILE A 846 -24.58 6.92 20.57
CA ILE A 846 -26.01 6.88 20.22
C ILE A 846 -26.69 5.88 21.15
N ASP A 847 -27.78 6.30 21.81
CA ASP A 847 -28.50 5.45 22.78
C ASP A 847 -27.57 4.83 23.84
N ASN A 848 -26.61 5.63 24.33
CA ASN A 848 -25.57 5.23 25.30
C ASN A 848 -24.61 4.13 24.83
N LYS A 849 -24.49 3.89 23.51
CA LYS A 849 -23.49 3.02 22.92
C LYS A 849 -22.50 3.82 22.09
N GLU A 850 -21.23 3.48 22.19
CA GLU A 850 -20.17 4.06 21.37
C GLU A 850 -20.30 3.52 19.95
N VAL A 851 -20.35 4.41 18.95
CA VAL A 851 -20.64 4.04 17.56
C VAL A 851 -19.62 4.54 16.55
N ASN A 852 -18.83 5.56 16.88
CA ASN A 852 -17.79 6.11 16.00
C ASN A 852 -16.70 6.75 16.87
N GLN A 853 -15.43 6.53 16.56
CA GLN A 853 -14.30 7.20 17.21
C GLN A 853 -13.65 8.20 16.25
N LEU A 854 -13.45 9.43 16.70
CA LEU A 854 -12.71 10.44 15.95
C LEU A 854 -11.22 10.26 16.25
N THR A 855 -10.51 9.61 15.33
CA THR A 855 -9.11 9.20 15.51
C THR A 855 -8.09 10.21 15.02
N THR A 856 -8.44 11.12 14.09
CA THR A 856 -7.54 12.17 13.60
C THR A 856 -8.26 13.52 13.45
N PHE A 857 -7.52 14.62 13.56
CA PHE A 857 -8.04 15.98 13.59
C PHE A 857 -7.41 16.87 12.52
N THR A 858 -8.21 17.70 11.87
CA THR A 858 -7.75 18.69 10.87
C THR A 858 -7.26 19.99 11.52
N LYS A 859 -7.52 20.17 12.81
CA LYS A 859 -7.01 21.25 13.66
C LYS A 859 -6.46 20.63 14.96
N PRO A 860 -5.38 21.17 15.52
CA PRO A 860 -4.81 20.61 16.74
C PRO A 860 -5.73 20.79 17.94
N VAL A 861 -5.85 19.74 18.75
CA VAL A 861 -6.37 19.83 20.13
C VAL A 861 -5.24 20.24 21.05
N THR A 862 -5.49 21.17 21.98
CA THR A 862 -4.50 21.47 23.02
C THR A 862 -4.74 20.59 24.25
N LEU A 863 -3.74 19.79 24.61
CA LEU A 863 -3.67 19.11 25.90
C LEU A 863 -2.82 19.94 26.85
N THR A 864 -3.30 20.16 28.09
CA THR A 864 -2.52 20.82 29.14
C THR A 864 -2.48 19.97 30.39
N PHE A 865 -1.28 19.65 30.85
CA PHE A 865 -1.03 18.85 32.05
C PHE A 865 -0.49 19.71 33.18
N THR A 866 -1.02 19.53 34.38
CA THR A 866 -0.48 20.12 35.61
C THR A 866 0.58 19.20 36.21
N VAL A 867 1.80 19.70 36.30
CA VAL A 867 2.96 18.98 36.84
C VAL A 867 3.27 19.48 38.25
N GLU A 868 3.31 18.56 39.19
CA GLU A 868 3.61 18.84 40.60
C GLU A 868 5.02 18.36 40.95
N GLY A 869 5.79 19.17 41.69
CA GLY A 869 7.14 18.85 42.13
C GLY A 869 8.27 19.48 41.31
N GLN A 870 9.51 19.13 41.64
CA GLN A 870 10.69 19.58 40.89
C GLN A 870 10.88 18.70 39.65
N VAL A 871 10.85 19.34 38.48
CA VAL A 871 10.99 18.72 37.16
C VAL A 871 12.08 19.42 36.37
N ASN A 872 12.94 18.66 35.69
CA ASN A 872 13.90 19.26 34.77
C ASN A 872 13.20 19.64 33.46
N ARG A 873 12.78 20.90 33.37
CA ARG A 873 12.02 21.42 32.21
C ARG A 873 12.76 21.27 30.89
N ASP A 874 14.09 21.31 30.90
CA ASP A 874 14.90 21.19 29.69
C ASP A 874 14.88 19.77 29.12
N LEU A 875 14.68 18.76 29.97
CA LEU A 875 14.59 17.35 29.62
C LEU A 875 13.15 16.85 29.54
N SER A 876 12.17 17.73 29.75
CA SER A 876 10.77 17.35 29.89
C SER A 876 9.90 17.79 28.72
N GLY A 877 8.89 16.97 28.42
CA GLY A 877 7.97 17.15 27.30
C GLY A 877 6.66 16.40 27.49
N VAL A 878 5.69 16.69 26.64
CA VAL A 878 4.51 15.84 26.44
C VAL A 878 4.86 14.82 25.36
N PHE A 879 4.58 13.56 25.66
CA PHE A 879 4.84 12.43 24.77
C PHE A 879 3.56 11.67 24.48
N PHE A 880 3.48 11.13 23.27
CA PHE A 880 2.54 10.10 22.84
C PHE A 880 3.20 8.73 23.11
N ILE A 881 2.47 7.80 23.72
CA ILE A 881 2.97 6.47 24.12
C ILE A 881 2.05 5.38 23.62
N GLU A 882 2.42 4.73 22.53
CA GLU A 882 1.66 3.57 22.01
C GLU A 882 2.08 2.27 22.70
N ASN A 883 3.38 2.07 22.87
CA ASN A 883 4.00 0.94 23.59
C ASN A 883 5.43 1.32 24.01
N SER A 884 6.13 0.40 24.68
CA SER A 884 7.49 0.61 25.21
C SER A 884 8.53 1.02 24.16
N ASN A 885 8.35 0.68 22.89
CA ASN A 885 9.26 1.05 21.81
C ASN A 885 8.78 2.25 20.97
N HIS A 886 7.58 2.76 21.26
CA HIS A 886 6.93 3.84 20.50
C HIS A 886 6.52 4.99 21.42
N ILE A 887 7.55 5.68 21.94
CA ILE A 887 7.42 6.93 22.71
C ILE A 887 7.82 8.08 21.77
N ARG A 888 6.88 8.98 21.45
CA ARG A 888 7.14 10.10 20.53
C ARG A 888 6.95 11.44 21.21
N TYR A 889 7.91 12.35 21.05
CA TYR A 889 7.77 13.73 21.54
C TYR A 889 6.73 14.48 20.71
N VAL A 890 5.77 15.10 21.39
CA VAL A 890 4.63 15.81 20.78
C VAL A 890 4.77 17.32 20.94
N GLY A 891 5.50 17.77 21.94
CA GLY A 891 5.68 19.19 22.24
C GLY A 891 5.75 19.46 23.73
N GLY A 892 5.69 20.74 24.12
CA GLY A 892 5.69 21.10 25.52
C GLY A 892 6.02 22.56 25.75
N ASN A 893 4.98 23.38 25.92
CA ASN A 893 5.12 24.79 26.30
C ASN A 893 4.83 24.95 27.78
N TRP A 894 5.85 25.35 28.54
CA TRP A 894 5.71 25.55 29.97
C TRP A 894 5.09 26.91 30.29
N ASN A 895 4.02 26.90 31.09
CA ASN A 895 3.49 28.07 31.77
C ASN A 895 3.34 27.75 33.26
N ASN A 896 4.23 28.30 34.09
CA ASN A 896 4.33 27.96 35.51
C ASN A 896 4.40 26.44 35.71
N SER A 897 3.47 25.84 36.43
CA SER A 897 3.42 24.39 36.71
C SER A 897 2.63 23.60 35.66
N MET A 898 2.24 24.23 34.55
CA MET A 898 1.51 23.57 33.46
C MET A 898 2.39 23.43 32.23
N ILE A 899 2.23 22.31 31.53
CA ILE A 899 2.83 22.07 30.22
C ILE A 899 1.72 21.77 29.21
N SER A 900 1.75 22.44 28.05
CA SER A 900 0.77 22.22 26.99
C SER A 900 1.40 21.73 25.69
N ALA A 901 0.66 20.90 24.95
CA ALA A 901 1.04 20.42 23.63
C ALA A 901 -0.18 20.33 22.71
N ASN A 902 0.07 20.52 21.42
CA ASN A 902 -0.93 20.39 20.36
C ASN A 902 -0.89 18.96 19.80
N VAL A 903 -2.03 18.28 19.76
CA VAL A 903 -2.18 16.91 19.24
C VAL A 903 -3.14 16.88 18.06
N MET A 904 -2.83 16.02 17.08
CA MET A 904 -3.65 15.83 15.87
C MET A 904 -4.47 14.53 15.90
N HIS A 905 -4.37 13.79 16.99
CA HIS A 905 -5.18 12.60 17.28
C HIS A 905 -5.31 12.50 18.81
N PHE A 906 -6.15 11.59 19.28
CA PHE A 906 -6.13 11.18 20.68
C PHE A 906 -5.51 9.79 20.84
N SER A 907 -4.92 9.56 22.01
CA SER A 907 -4.22 8.34 22.40
C SER A 907 -3.76 8.48 23.86
N ARG A 908 -2.76 7.68 24.27
CA ARG A 908 -2.10 7.81 25.58
C ARG A 908 -1.04 8.90 25.55
N TYR A 909 -1.16 9.85 26.48
CA TYR A 909 -0.22 10.94 26.64
C TYR A 909 0.28 11.05 28.07
N ALA A 910 1.57 11.39 28.22
CA ALA A 910 2.18 11.64 29.52
C ALA A 910 3.23 12.75 29.43
N VAL A 911 3.49 13.38 30.57
CA VAL A 911 4.66 14.27 30.72
C VAL A 911 5.84 13.42 31.17
N LEU A 912 6.86 13.31 30.32
CA LEU A 912 8.07 12.55 30.60
C LEU A 912 9.27 13.48 30.73
N GLU A 913 10.19 13.15 31.63
CA GLU A 913 11.54 13.68 31.71
C GLU A 913 12.49 12.59 31.22
N ILE A 914 13.18 12.83 30.10
CA ILE A 914 14.07 11.88 29.45
C ILE A 914 15.51 12.40 29.54
N ASP A 915 16.40 11.66 30.19
CA ASP A 915 17.84 11.95 30.19
C ASP A 915 18.56 10.94 29.29
N GLN A 916 18.80 11.33 28.04
CA GLN A 916 19.58 10.59 27.05
C GLN A 916 21.05 11.01 27.10
N THR A 917 21.96 10.05 27.24
CA THR A 917 23.40 10.30 27.21
C THR A 917 24.10 9.53 26.10
N PHE A 918 25.27 10.01 25.69
CA PHE A 918 26.09 9.41 24.63
C PHE A 918 27.50 9.19 25.13
N SER A 919 28.07 8.03 24.82
CA SER A 919 29.39 7.58 25.27
C SER A 919 30.54 8.49 24.81
N ASP A 920 30.39 9.17 23.68
CA ASP A 920 31.36 10.11 23.11
C ASP A 920 31.08 11.59 23.46
N VAL A 921 30.10 11.86 24.33
CA VAL A 921 29.79 13.19 24.85
C VAL A 921 29.98 13.19 26.37
N SER A 922 31.16 13.62 26.83
CA SER A 922 31.42 13.75 28.26
C SER A 922 30.48 14.77 28.93
N ALA A 923 30.14 14.56 30.20
CA ALA A 923 29.34 15.52 30.97
C ALA A 923 30.03 16.90 31.14
N ALA A 924 31.35 16.98 30.95
CA ALA A 924 32.11 18.23 30.95
C ALA A 924 32.13 18.93 29.58
N ASN A 925 31.59 18.30 28.52
CA ASN A 925 31.49 18.91 27.20
C ASN A 925 30.50 20.10 27.28
N TRP A 926 30.92 21.25 26.75
CA TRP A 926 30.14 22.49 26.77
C TRP A 926 28.77 22.36 26.07
N ALA A 927 28.65 21.47 25.07
CA ALA A 927 27.40 21.23 24.34
C ALA A 927 26.52 20.13 24.99
N SER A 928 27.00 19.46 26.05
CA SER A 928 26.27 18.34 26.68
C SER A 928 24.84 18.71 27.10
N PRO A 929 24.57 19.87 27.75
CA PRO A 929 23.21 20.26 28.11
C PRO A 929 22.28 20.42 26.89
N ALA A 930 22.79 21.04 25.82
CA ALA A 930 22.03 21.24 24.59
C ALA A 930 21.71 19.91 23.91
N ILE A 931 22.72 19.02 23.80
CA ILE A 931 22.56 17.68 23.21
C ILE A 931 21.52 16.87 24.00
N LYS A 932 21.63 16.83 25.33
CA LYS A 932 20.67 16.13 26.20
C LYS A 932 19.25 16.66 26.02
N SER A 933 19.08 17.98 26.06
CA SER A 933 17.75 18.60 25.93
C SER A 933 17.10 18.31 24.58
N LEU A 934 17.84 18.42 23.48
CA LEU A 934 17.31 18.16 22.15
C LEU A 934 17.09 16.67 21.90
N ALA A 935 17.92 15.79 22.48
CA ALA A 935 17.75 14.34 22.38
C ALA A 935 16.53 13.86 23.18
N ALA A 936 16.32 14.42 24.39
CA ALA A 936 15.11 14.17 25.19
C ALA A 936 13.83 14.48 24.40
N LYS A 937 13.88 15.53 23.58
CA LYS A 937 12.77 15.99 22.73
C LYS A 937 12.77 15.36 21.34
N GLN A 938 13.63 14.38 21.07
CA GLN A 938 13.78 13.69 19.78
C GLN A 938 14.02 14.62 18.58
N ILE A 939 14.53 15.83 18.83
CA ILE A 939 14.89 16.81 17.80
C ILE A 939 16.22 16.40 17.14
N VAL A 940 17.14 15.89 17.97
CA VAL A 940 18.43 15.35 17.53
C VAL A 940 18.56 13.91 18.00
N ASN A 941 19.10 13.06 17.13
CA ASN A 941 19.34 11.65 17.43
C ASN A 941 20.86 11.39 17.52
N GLY A 942 21.25 10.26 18.12
CA GLY A 942 22.62 9.76 17.97
C GLY A 942 22.89 9.30 16.54
N THR A 943 24.16 9.22 16.14
CA THR A 943 24.55 8.49 14.91
C THR A 943 24.45 6.97 15.11
N THR A 944 24.50 6.53 16.38
CA THR A 944 24.18 5.18 16.83
C THR A 944 23.42 5.27 18.17
N LYS A 945 22.97 4.13 18.72
CA LYS A 945 22.32 4.09 20.05
C LYS A 945 23.19 4.70 21.17
N THR A 946 24.52 4.65 21.04
CA THR A 946 25.44 5.09 22.11
C THR A 946 26.33 6.27 21.73
N ARG A 947 26.30 6.75 20.48
CA ARG A 947 27.21 7.80 19.99
C ARG A 947 26.47 8.96 19.33
N PHE A 948 26.97 10.17 19.56
CA PHE A 948 26.46 11.40 18.96
C PHE A 948 27.39 12.01 17.91
N GLU A 949 28.70 11.72 17.96
CA GLU A 949 29.74 12.32 17.10
C GLU A 949 29.78 13.86 17.16
N PRO A 950 30.08 14.46 18.33
CA PRO A 950 29.97 15.90 18.53
C PRO A 950 30.83 16.75 17.58
N ASP A 951 31.94 16.20 17.07
CA ASP A 951 32.91 16.91 16.23
C ASP A 951 32.76 16.65 14.73
N ARG A 952 31.82 15.78 14.31
CA ARG A 952 31.57 15.53 12.88
C ARG A 952 30.85 16.73 12.25
N SER A 953 31.29 17.14 11.05
CA SER A 953 30.59 18.15 10.25
C SER A 953 29.18 17.69 9.85
N VAL A 954 28.22 18.61 9.86
CA VAL A 954 26.83 18.35 9.43
C VAL A 954 26.57 18.83 8.01
N SER A 955 25.76 18.08 7.27
CA SER A 955 25.31 18.49 5.94
C SER A 955 24.21 19.56 6.02
N ARG A 956 23.93 20.22 4.88
CA ARG A 956 22.82 21.18 4.76
C ARG A 956 21.48 20.51 5.02
N ALA A 957 21.24 19.34 4.43
CA ALA A 957 20.03 18.56 4.68
C ALA A 957 19.88 18.17 6.15
N GLU A 958 20.96 17.75 6.78
CA GLU A 958 20.94 17.34 8.18
C GLU A 958 20.64 18.50 9.13
N PHE A 959 21.30 19.65 8.94
CA PHE A 959 21.00 20.84 9.72
C PHE A 959 19.57 21.32 9.50
N THR A 960 19.08 21.32 8.25
CA THR A 960 17.69 21.67 7.93
C THR A 960 16.70 20.73 8.58
N ALA A 961 16.94 19.41 8.56
CA ALA A 961 16.07 18.42 9.21
C ALA A 961 16.00 18.61 10.73
N MET A 962 17.14 18.88 11.39
CA MET A 962 17.16 19.20 12.82
C MET A 962 16.35 20.47 13.13
N LEU A 963 16.47 21.50 12.28
CA LEU A 963 15.78 22.78 12.45
C LEU A 963 14.26 22.65 12.23
N VAL A 964 13.82 21.94 11.20
CA VAL A 964 12.41 21.65 10.92
C VAL A 964 11.77 20.89 12.07
N ARG A 965 12.42 19.80 12.54
CA ARG A 965 11.94 19.06 13.72
C ARG A 965 11.85 19.95 14.95
N SER A 966 12.82 20.85 15.15
CA SER A 966 12.80 21.77 16.29
C SER A 966 11.65 22.79 16.24
N LEU A 967 11.21 23.17 15.04
CA LEU A 967 10.14 24.14 14.82
C LEU A 967 8.75 23.49 14.73
N GLY A 968 8.66 22.17 14.59
CA GLY A 968 7.40 21.45 14.44
C GLY A 968 6.64 21.83 13.16
N ILE A 969 7.35 22.22 12.11
CA ILE A 969 6.77 22.58 10.81
C ILE A 969 6.61 21.32 9.94
N ALA A 970 5.40 21.12 9.42
CA ALA A 970 5.08 20.05 8.47
C ALA A 970 4.91 20.64 7.07
N SER A 971 5.17 19.85 6.04
CA SER A 971 4.94 20.27 4.66
C SER A 971 3.49 20.02 4.23
N THR A 972 3.00 20.81 3.27
CA THR A 972 1.66 20.62 2.67
C THR A 972 1.71 20.38 1.16
N GLY A 973 2.89 20.19 0.57
CA GLY A 973 3.06 20.16 -0.88
C GLY A 973 4.38 19.55 -1.37
N SER A 974 4.76 19.90 -2.58
CA SER A 974 5.97 19.42 -3.27
C SER A 974 7.11 20.45 -3.22
N HIS A 975 8.37 20.03 -3.05
CA HIS A 975 9.54 20.92 -3.11
C HIS A 975 9.80 21.47 -4.52
N THR A 976 10.55 22.58 -4.57
CA THR A 976 10.96 23.26 -5.81
C THR A 976 12.43 23.02 -6.19
N PHE A 977 13.19 22.30 -5.35
CA PHE A 977 14.60 21.98 -5.62
C PHE A 977 14.73 20.71 -6.47
N LYS A 978 15.60 20.76 -7.49
CA LYS A 978 15.83 19.70 -8.49
C LYS A 978 16.68 18.55 -7.98
N ASP A 979 17.50 18.82 -6.95
CA ASP A 979 18.46 17.90 -6.34
C ASP A 979 17.99 17.39 -4.97
N VAL A 980 16.68 17.45 -4.75
CA VAL A 980 15.97 16.83 -3.64
C VAL A 980 14.98 15.88 -4.30
N GLY A 981 15.07 14.59 -4.06
CA GLY A 981 14.12 13.60 -4.55
C GLY A 981 12.94 13.42 -3.59
N LYS A 982 11.76 13.06 -4.11
CA LYS A 982 10.55 12.85 -3.29
C LYS A 982 10.75 11.84 -2.14
N ASN A 983 11.62 10.85 -2.33
CA ASN A 983 11.90 9.79 -1.37
C ASN A 983 13.18 10.03 -0.55
N ASP A 984 13.86 11.17 -0.70
CA ASP A 984 15.01 11.48 0.16
C ASP A 984 14.54 11.64 1.61
N TRP A 985 15.27 11.09 2.57
CA TRP A 985 14.90 11.16 3.99
C TRP A 985 14.76 12.59 4.53
N PHE A 986 15.36 13.57 3.84
CA PHE A 986 15.27 15.00 4.16
C PHE A 986 14.27 15.77 3.27
N ALA A 987 13.62 15.12 2.30
CA ALA A 987 12.77 15.79 1.30
C ALA A 987 11.67 16.60 1.96
N GLU A 988 10.92 15.99 2.87
CA GLU A 988 9.84 16.66 3.59
C GLU A 988 10.35 17.84 4.42
N ALA A 989 11.47 17.67 5.13
CA ALA A 989 12.05 18.73 5.93
C ALA A 989 12.54 19.91 5.08
N VAL A 990 13.20 19.61 3.96
CA VAL A 990 13.65 20.63 3.02
C VAL A 990 12.44 21.34 2.40
N THR A 991 11.37 20.61 2.06
CA THR A 991 10.12 21.19 1.55
C THR A 991 9.49 22.14 2.57
N ALA A 992 9.27 21.66 3.80
CA ALA A 992 8.68 22.46 4.87
C ALA A 992 9.50 23.71 5.17
N ALA A 993 10.84 23.60 5.20
CA ALA A 993 11.72 24.75 5.39
C ALA A 993 11.68 25.73 4.22
N ALA A 994 11.46 25.26 2.99
CA ALA A 994 11.35 26.11 1.80
C ALA A 994 10.02 26.88 1.79
N GLU A 995 8.91 26.17 2.08
CA GLU A 995 7.57 26.74 2.22
C GLU A 995 7.51 27.79 3.34
N ALA A 996 8.22 27.53 4.45
CA ALA A 996 8.37 28.47 5.55
C ALA A 996 9.34 29.65 5.26
N GLY A 997 9.98 29.69 4.08
CA GLY A 997 10.94 30.72 3.70
C GLY A 997 12.28 30.66 4.45
N ILE A 998 12.55 29.57 5.18
CA ILE A 998 13.76 29.36 5.98
C ILE A 998 14.95 29.04 5.05
N ILE A 999 14.72 28.30 3.97
CA ILE A 999 15.73 27.99 2.95
C ILE A 999 15.33 28.52 1.57
N THR A 1000 16.31 28.92 0.77
CA THR A 1000 16.11 29.48 -0.58
C THR A 1000 17.00 28.83 -1.65
N GLY A 1001 17.69 27.73 -1.32
CA GLY A 1001 18.68 27.09 -2.19
C GLY A 1001 19.97 27.91 -2.38
N ARG A 1002 20.83 27.45 -3.30
CA ARG A 1002 22.08 28.12 -3.71
C ARG A 1002 22.03 28.77 -5.10
N GLY A 1003 20.86 28.74 -5.75
CA GLY A 1003 20.65 29.23 -7.13
C GLY A 1003 20.19 28.12 -8.07
N GLU A 1004 19.63 28.48 -9.23
CA GLU A 1004 19.26 27.57 -10.34
C GLU A 1004 18.30 26.41 -10.01
N GLY A 1005 17.68 26.46 -8.83
CA GLY A 1005 16.80 25.42 -8.29
C GLY A 1005 17.54 24.29 -7.56
N SER A 1006 18.77 24.51 -7.06
CA SER A 1006 19.53 23.52 -6.27
C SER A 1006 19.62 23.88 -4.78
N PHE A 1007 19.51 22.87 -3.92
CA PHE A 1007 19.67 22.94 -2.47
C PHE A 1007 21.04 22.47 -1.97
N GLU A 1008 21.67 21.54 -2.68
CA GLU A 1008 22.90 20.81 -2.35
C GLU A 1008 22.84 20.06 -1.00
N PRO A 1009 21.96 19.06 -0.84
CA PRO A 1009 21.65 18.46 0.47
C PRO A 1009 22.84 17.84 1.19
N ASN A 1010 23.75 17.19 0.46
CA ASN A 1010 24.88 16.42 1.02
C ASN A 1010 26.12 17.26 1.31
N LYS A 1011 26.15 18.54 0.92
CA LYS A 1011 27.31 19.41 1.19
C LYS A 1011 27.33 19.82 2.66
N PRO A 1012 28.51 19.82 3.32
CA PRO A 1012 28.66 20.41 4.65
C PRO A 1012 28.22 21.87 4.66
N ILE A 1013 27.52 22.28 5.72
CA ILE A 1013 27.09 23.67 5.90
C ILE A 1013 28.19 24.48 6.58
N THR A 1014 28.47 25.68 6.05
CA THR A 1014 29.39 26.63 6.68
C THR A 1014 28.70 27.42 7.81
N ARG A 1015 29.48 27.99 8.73
CA ARG A 1015 28.93 28.81 9.82
C ARG A 1015 28.17 30.04 9.34
N GLN A 1016 28.61 30.68 8.26
CA GLN A 1016 27.89 31.83 7.69
C GLN A 1016 26.56 31.45 7.02
N GLU A 1017 26.47 30.26 6.42
CA GLU A 1017 25.21 29.75 5.86
C GLU A 1017 24.23 29.35 6.97
N MET A 1018 24.73 28.66 8.00
CA MET A 1018 23.97 28.36 9.21
C MET A 1018 23.38 29.63 9.81
N ALA A 1019 24.16 30.72 9.87
CA ALA A 1019 23.68 31.97 10.45
C ALA A 1019 22.49 32.57 9.69
N VAL A 1020 22.51 32.52 8.35
CA VAL A 1020 21.39 32.99 7.53
C VAL A 1020 20.16 32.10 7.73
N THR A 1021 20.32 30.79 7.69
CA THR A 1021 19.21 29.84 7.89
C THR A 1021 18.60 29.96 9.28
N LEU A 1022 19.43 30.06 10.33
CA LEU A 1022 18.98 30.18 11.71
C LEU A 1022 18.28 31.52 11.97
N MET A 1023 18.75 32.62 11.37
CA MET A 1023 18.06 33.91 11.48
C MET A 1023 16.69 33.90 10.80
N ARG A 1024 16.54 33.25 9.65
CA ARG A 1024 15.23 33.09 9.01
C ARG A 1024 14.28 32.26 9.86
N ALA A 1025 14.78 31.18 10.47
CA ALA A 1025 14.01 30.40 11.44
C ALA A 1025 13.61 31.20 12.69
N TYR A 1026 14.51 32.07 13.19
CA TYR A 1026 14.19 33.00 14.28
C TYR A 1026 13.06 33.95 13.88
N THR A 1027 13.17 34.61 12.71
CA THR A 1027 12.11 35.50 12.20
C THR A 1027 10.79 34.75 12.01
N PHE A 1028 10.82 33.54 11.45
CA PHE A 1028 9.64 32.69 11.30
C PHE A 1028 8.95 32.43 12.64
N ARG A 1029 9.72 32.13 13.70
CA ARG A 1029 9.18 31.85 15.04
C ARG A 1029 8.68 33.10 15.77
N SER A 1030 9.37 34.24 15.63
CA SER A 1030 9.04 35.47 16.36
C SER A 1030 7.90 36.28 15.72
N GLY A 1031 7.53 35.99 14.47
CA GLY A 1031 6.69 36.85 13.64
C GLY A 1031 7.39 38.18 13.31
N ASP A 1032 6.95 38.89 12.27
CA ASP A 1032 7.53 40.18 11.80
C ASP A 1032 7.54 41.33 12.84
N SER A 1033 7.14 41.06 14.08
CA SER A 1033 6.93 42.04 15.16
C SER A 1033 8.17 42.46 15.97
N GLN A 1034 9.38 41.94 15.69
CA GLN A 1034 10.60 42.39 16.36
C GLN A 1034 11.41 43.31 15.43
N GLN A 1035 11.42 44.63 15.73
CA GLN A 1035 12.42 45.54 15.18
C GLN A 1035 13.81 45.04 15.58
N SER A 1036 14.68 44.82 14.59
CA SER A 1036 16.06 44.38 14.82
C SER A 1036 16.73 45.27 15.87
N PRO A 1037 17.24 44.73 16.99
CA PRO A 1037 18.01 45.52 17.94
C PRO A 1037 19.20 46.16 17.22
N ALA A 1038 19.55 47.40 17.59
CA ALA A 1038 20.73 48.07 17.06
C ALA A 1038 21.98 47.24 17.40
N ALA A 1039 22.60 46.65 16.38
CA ALA A 1039 23.74 45.75 16.53
C ALA A 1039 25.06 46.53 16.58
N ASP A 1040 25.73 46.54 17.75
CA ASP A 1040 27.06 47.15 17.94
C ASP A 1040 28.17 46.08 18.15
N HIS A 1041 27.81 44.79 18.13
CA HIS A 1041 28.79 43.71 18.31
C HIS A 1041 29.46 43.35 16.99
N GLN A 1042 30.79 43.50 16.92
CA GLN A 1042 31.62 43.10 15.78
C GLN A 1042 32.52 41.93 16.15
N PHE A 1043 32.61 40.94 15.26
CA PHE A 1043 33.58 39.85 15.40
C PHE A 1043 34.96 40.30 14.91
N ALA A 1044 36.02 39.73 15.47
CA ALA A 1044 37.40 40.07 15.14
C ALA A 1044 37.78 39.76 13.67
N ASP A 1045 37.00 38.91 13.00
CA ASP A 1045 37.12 38.52 11.59
C ASP A 1045 35.90 38.96 10.77
N GLN A 1046 35.24 40.07 11.15
CA GLN A 1046 34.07 40.61 10.47
C GLN A 1046 34.27 40.80 8.96
N GLU A 1047 35.48 41.19 8.53
CA GLU A 1047 35.83 41.39 7.12
C GLU A 1047 35.87 40.08 6.31
N SER A 1048 35.99 38.92 6.96
CA SER A 1048 35.98 37.60 6.30
C SER A 1048 34.56 37.06 6.07
N ILE A 1049 33.53 37.72 6.60
CA ILE A 1049 32.13 37.32 6.44
C ILE A 1049 31.62 37.83 5.09
N SER A 1050 31.07 36.91 4.28
CA SER A 1050 30.53 37.24 2.96
C SER A 1050 29.41 38.27 3.08
N VAL A 1051 29.35 39.23 2.16
CA VAL A 1051 28.40 40.36 2.20
C VAL A 1051 26.95 39.91 2.44
N TRP A 1052 26.53 38.82 1.79
CA TRP A 1052 25.17 38.26 1.92
C TRP A 1052 24.85 37.68 3.31
N ALA A 1053 25.86 37.36 4.13
CA ALA A 1053 25.69 36.80 5.48
C ALA A 1053 25.89 37.84 6.59
N GLN A 1054 26.47 39.01 6.28
CA GLN A 1054 26.89 39.99 7.31
C GLN A 1054 25.73 40.44 8.19
N ASP A 1055 24.56 40.70 7.59
CA ASP A 1055 23.39 41.17 8.33
C ASP A 1055 22.82 40.08 9.24
N ALA A 1056 22.72 38.84 8.74
CA ALA A 1056 22.27 37.72 9.56
C ALA A 1056 23.20 37.46 10.75
N VAL A 1057 24.52 37.51 10.54
CA VAL A 1057 25.51 37.32 11.62
C VAL A 1057 25.42 38.45 12.66
N LYS A 1058 25.30 39.70 12.23
CA LYS A 1058 25.15 40.85 13.14
C LYS A 1058 23.86 40.75 13.95
N GLN A 1059 22.74 40.49 13.29
CA GLN A 1059 21.43 40.40 13.93
C GLN A 1059 21.38 39.21 14.90
N GLY A 1060 21.85 38.04 14.48
CA GLY A 1060 21.86 36.86 15.34
C GLY A 1060 22.80 37.00 16.53
N SER A 1061 23.90 37.76 16.40
CA SER A 1061 24.71 38.12 17.56
C SER A 1061 23.96 39.07 18.51
N ALA A 1062 23.19 40.02 17.98
CA ALA A 1062 22.43 40.98 18.77
C ALA A 1062 21.26 40.33 19.54
N VAL A 1063 20.62 39.32 18.96
CA VAL A 1063 19.57 38.52 19.63
C VAL A 1063 20.13 37.31 20.40
N GLY A 1064 21.46 37.20 20.52
CA GLY A 1064 22.12 36.18 21.34
C GLY A 1064 22.14 34.76 20.76
N LEU A 1065 21.81 34.57 19.48
CA LEU A 1065 21.91 33.29 18.77
C LEU A 1065 23.36 32.88 18.48
N PHE A 1066 24.26 33.85 18.29
CA PHE A 1066 25.66 33.58 17.98
C PHE A 1066 26.60 34.11 19.06
N LYS A 1067 27.64 33.33 19.36
CA LYS A 1067 28.79 33.73 20.18
C LYS A 1067 30.06 33.51 19.38
N GLY A 1068 31.03 34.40 19.56
CA GLY A 1068 32.35 34.28 18.96
C GLY A 1068 33.13 33.13 19.59
N LYS A 1069 33.90 32.43 18.78
CA LYS A 1069 34.94 31.49 19.22
C LYS A 1069 36.17 32.27 19.73
N ASN A 1070 37.24 31.53 20.04
CA ASN A 1070 38.55 32.04 20.47
C ASN A 1070 38.87 33.45 19.94
N ALA A 1071 39.19 34.38 20.85
CA ALA A 1071 39.47 35.79 20.53
C ALA A 1071 38.32 36.54 19.80
N ASN A 1072 37.06 36.17 20.07
CA ASN A 1072 35.86 36.78 19.50
C ASN A 1072 35.78 36.68 17.97
N LYS A 1073 36.19 35.55 17.39
CA LYS A 1073 36.07 35.27 15.94
C LYS A 1073 34.80 34.51 15.60
N PHE A 1074 34.14 34.84 14.50
CA PHE A 1074 32.97 34.11 14.00
C PHE A 1074 33.35 32.86 13.20
N GLU A 1075 34.46 32.90 12.47
CA GLU A 1075 34.96 31.87 11.55
C GLU A 1075 33.95 31.49 10.45
N PRO A 1076 33.62 32.42 9.52
CA PRO A 1076 32.51 32.26 8.59
C PRO A 1076 32.60 31.04 7.65
N GLN A 1077 33.82 30.67 7.23
CA GLN A 1077 34.05 29.54 6.32
C GLN A 1077 34.23 28.19 7.03
N SER A 1078 34.35 28.17 8.36
CA SER A 1078 34.47 26.92 9.09
C SER A 1078 33.18 26.10 8.94
N LEU A 1079 33.34 24.78 8.82
CA LEU A 1079 32.22 23.85 8.73
C LEU A 1079 31.53 23.74 10.10
N LEU A 1080 30.20 23.68 10.10
CA LEU A 1080 29.41 23.45 11.31
C LEU A 1080 29.55 21.98 11.73
N ILE A 1081 29.87 21.75 13.01
CA ILE A 1081 29.90 20.41 13.61
C ILE A 1081 28.61 20.11 14.38
N ARG A 1082 28.28 18.82 14.60
CA ARG A 1082 27.02 18.41 15.26
C ARG A 1082 26.79 19.07 16.62
N SER A 1083 27.82 19.20 17.46
CA SER A 1083 27.69 19.84 18.78
C SER A 1083 27.35 21.33 18.66
N GLU A 1084 27.93 22.03 17.68
CA GLU A 1084 27.59 23.42 17.37
C GLU A 1084 26.16 23.53 16.82
N ALA A 1085 25.76 22.64 15.92
CA ALA A 1085 24.40 22.58 15.39
C ALA A 1085 23.36 22.39 16.50
N ALA A 1086 23.61 21.44 17.42
CA ALA A 1086 22.75 21.21 18.58
C ALA A 1086 22.71 22.46 19.50
N GLN A 1087 23.85 23.10 19.76
CA GLN A 1087 23.88 24.28 20.60
C GLN A 1087 23.07 25.44 20.01
N VAL A 1088 23.23 25.74 18.72
CA VAL A 1088 22.54 26.88 18.11
C VAL A 1088 21.04 26.65 18.01
N ILE A 1089 20.59 25.41 17.77
CA ILE A 1089 19.17 25.05 17.79
C ILE A 1089 18.62 25.14 19.22
N TYR A 1090 19.35 24.62 20.22
CA TYR A 1090 18.94 24.76 21.62
C TYR A 1090 18.83 26.23 22.03
N THR A 1091 19.78 27.07 21.62
CA THR A 1091 19.74 28.53 21.86
C THR A 1091 18.58 29.18 21.10
N LEU A 1092 18.29 28.77 19.88
CA LEU A 1092 17.12 29.24 19.13
C LEU A 1092 15.81 28.96 19.89
N LEU A 1093 15.64 27.77 20.47
CA LEU A 1093 14.41 27.38 21.16
C LEU A 1093 14.20 28.09 22.52
N ASN A 1094 15.30 28.50 23.16
CA ASN A 1094 15.29 29.13 24.49
C ASN A 1094 15.38 30.67 24.45
N ASN A 1095 15.63 31.25 23.29
CA ASN A 1095 15.40 32.68 23.01
C ASN A 1095 13.98 32.86 22.48
#